data_AF-A0A972YTQ2-F1
#
_entry.id   AF-A0A972YTQ2-F1
#
_cell.length_a   1.000
_cell.length_b   1.000
_cell.length_c   1.000
_cell.angle_alpha   90.00
_cell.angle_beta   90.00
_cell.angle_gamma   90.00
#
_symmetry.space_group_name_H-M   'P 1'
#
loop_
_entity.id
_entity.type
_entity.pdbx_description
1 polymer ?
#
loop_
_entity_poly.entity_id
_entity_poly.type
_entity_poly.pdbx_seq_one_letter_code
_entity_poly.pdbx_strand_id
1 'polypeptide(L)'
;MRNKPFKINQYQVTPAEFSIQADGFDKQSLQPKFIEVLFYLAEHHGRVVPRDELIDHIWGQDSYVGEKSLTNAIWHLRKKLSYADDEEEIIKTIRKAGYQLMPEPQWQASPESVSKVSSPELLESSINYSVDSAIEDSAEIPVYQTQGIVSNQQAVKSAEKTTNKSKVFNISSTHVLVTLILSLLVLLYIQQLSDDDDIRITAITKHPGSELFPSPSPDGRFLVYSQVSTNKPTNLFMKDTHQVELPPKQLTFDNAIEMHSVWSNDGQYLYFARKDKANNSCYYIQLKVSSQQETQLATCPMQGVYYYLDISPDDQTLAVYNKGVFAKRTGIYFIDLSSKNFAMTRFSCDSDCTYKDRDMSFSPDGKYIAVSRRINRLSENIYLIKLVTKVTEQLTFDEEDIVGMSWFGDSQKLVFAAQRADNRFGFVIDIQSRVKQALNLTGFSYPSIAKQSQQLYYQERIESSSLFSLQLNDVIASSPFPVLQSNFTYESPDYSAINDLVVFSSNESGFDELWSAKPDGSARKQLTNLKQPLRYPKWSHDGQKVAFLAPLSEDRGDGIYIYSLKNERVTLLKSPFVQHNRPNWSMDDKQVISAIYGNHHTDIYSINIADSSTKRLTFDGARYGVMVSADTLLYTKIRKGLWQKNINDVQAGDRVIKGSLFNTLYAWTYEKGQVYYQKSFDDHYQLISYDIEEKIQTPLVRLPLNSISKTDSITYLATKDRLLYTSSSFPQANINMVASKKLF
;
A
#
# COMPACT_ATOMS: atom_id res chain seq x y z
N MET A 1 4.18 32.29 -23.32
CA MET A 1 3.91 31.32 -24.41
C MET A 1 4.08 29.86 -24.02
N ARG A 2 4.73 29.51 -22.89
CA ARG A 2 4.92 28.11 -22.47
C ARG A 2 3.58 27.35 -22.48
N ASN A 3 3.56 26.22 -23.20
CA ASN A 3 2.44 25.27 -23.31
C ASN A 3 1.17 25.73 -24.05
N LYS A 4 1.23 26.79 -24.86
CA LYS A 4 0.08 27.21 -25.68
C LYS A 4 -0.32 26.10 -26.68
N PRO A 5 -1.59 25.67 -26.74
CA PRO A 5 -2.04 24.72 -27.75
C PRO A 5 -1.92 25.31 -29.16
N PHE A 6 -1.61 24.45 -30.12
CA PHE A 6 -1.50 24.84 -31.51
C PHE A 6 -1.92 23.70 -32.43
N LYS A 7 -2.35 24.04 -33.64
CA LYS A 7 -2.72 23.08 -34.68
C LYS A 7 -1.67 23.09 -35.78
N ILE A 8 -1.23 21.90 -36.20
CA ILE A 8 -0.38 21.67 -37.39
C ILE A 8 -1.09 20.67 -38.31
N ASN A 9 -1.41 21.09 -39.53
CA ASN A 9 -2.29 20.34 -40.44
C ASN A 9 -3.58 19.89 -39.71
N GLN A 10 -3.84 18.58 -39.71
CA GLN A 10 -4.98 17.93 -39.04
C GLN A 10 -4.73 17.59 -37.57
N TYR A 11 -3.56 17.91 -37.02
CA TYR A 11 -3.17 17.55 -35.65
C TYR A 11 -3.31 18.72 -34.70
N GLN A 12 -4.19 18.56 -33.71
CA GLN A 12 -4.25 19.38 -32.52
C GLN A 12 -3.16 18.94 -31.54
N VAL A 13 -2.19 19.81 -31.25
CA VAL A 13 -1.13 19.56 -30.26
C VAL A 13 -1.49 20.28 -28.97
N THR A 14 -1.51 19.54 -27.86
CA THR A 14 -1.78 20.09 -26.52
C THR A 14 -0.58 19.84 -25.62
N PRO A 15 0.38 20.80 -25.55
CA PRO A 15 1.63 20.59 -24.84
C PRO A 15 1.47 20.32 -23.34
N ALA A 16 0.51 21.00 -22.68
CA ALA A 16 0.21 20.84 -21.26
C ALA A 16 -0.25 19.42 -20.87
N GLU A 17 -0.71 18.63 -21.84
CA GLU A 17 -1.21 17.27 -21.65
C GLU A 17 -0.33 16.23 -22.36
N PHE A 18 0.81 16.64 -22.91
CA PHE A 18 1.74 15.82 -23.69
C PHE A 18 1.04 14.96 -24.74
N SER A 19 0.17 15.56 -25.54
CA SER A 19 -0.71 14.82 -26.44
C SER A 19 -0.92 15.49 -27.78
N ILE A 20 -1.23 14.65 -28.77
CA ILE A 20 -1.67 15.06 -30.10
C ILE A 20 -3.02 14.39 -30.39
N GLN A 21 -3.86 15.05 -31.16
CA GLN A 21 -5.14 14.51 -31.63
C GLN A 21 -5.33 14.86 -33.09
N ALA A 22 -5.55 13.84 -33.94
CA ALA A 22 -5.95 14.07 -35.32
C ALA A 22 -7.46 14.34 -35.39
N ASP A 23 -7.90 15.19 -36.30
CA ASP A 23 -9.32 15.50 -36.51
C ASP A 23 -10.14 14.19 -36.70
N GLY A 24 -11.13 13.96 -35.83
CA GLY A 24 -11.99 12.76 -35.88
C GLY A 24 -11.43 11.50 -35.22
N PHE A 25 -10.23 11.54 -34.62
CA PHE A 25 -9.63 10.40 -33.92
C PHE A 25 -9.47 10.65 -32.41
N ASP A 26 -9.29 9.55 -31.67
CA ASP A 26 -8.97 9.61 -30.26
C ASP A 26 -7.62 10.27 -30.01
N LYS A 27 -7.56 11.02 -28.92
CA LYS A 27 -6.37 11.71 -28.43
C LYS A 27 -5.28 10.70 -28.07
N GLN A 28 -4.06 10.93 -28.57
CA GLN A 28 -2.89 10.10 -28.31
C GLN A 28 -1.88 10.83 -27.42
N SER A 29 -1.45 10.18 -26.34
CA SER A 29 -0.39 10.70 -25.47
C SER A 29 1.00 10.33 -26.02
N LEU A 30 1.95 11.25 -25.90
CA LEU A 30 3.36 11.10 -26.29
C LEU A 30 4.27 11.35 -25.08
N GLN A 31 5.53 10.96 -25.19
CA GLN A 31 6.52 11.28 -24.16
C GLN A 31 6.71 12.81 -24.06
N PRO A 32 6.86 13.38 -22.84
CA PRO A 32 6.99 14.83 -22.65
C PRO A 32 8.07 15.47 -23.52
N LYS A 33 9.26 14.87 -23.57
CA LYS A 33 10.39 15.35 -24.37
C LYS A 33 10.10 15.39 -25.87
N PHE A 34 9.22 14.53 -26.39
CA PHE A 34 8.86 14.56 -27.80
C PHE A 34 7.95 15.75 -28.10
N ILE A 35 7.02 16.04 -27.18
CA ILE A 35 6.12 17.19 -27.29
C ILE A 35 6.90 18.51 -27.10
N GLU A 36 7.88 18.54 -26.19
CA GLU A 36 8.76 19.70 -26.02
C GLU A 36 9.57 19.98 -27.31
N VAL A 37 10.14 18.94 -27.95
CA VAL A 37 10.80 19.08 -29.26
C VAL A 37 9.84 19.63 -30.33
N LEU A 38 8.62 19.08 -30.42
CA LEU A 38 7.63 19.53 -31.40
C LEU A 38 7.18 20.98 -31.14
N PHE A 39 6.97 21.34 -29.88
CA PHE A 39 6.61 22.70 -29.46
C PHE A 39 7.72 23.68 -29.79
N TYR A 40 8.98 23.34 -29.50
CA TYR A 40 10.12 24.20 -29.79
C TYR A 40 10.30 24.43 -31.31
N LEU A 41 10.13 23.38 -32.11
CA LEU A 41 10.14 23.50 -33.57
C LEU A 41 8.98 24.37 -34.09
N ALA A 42 7.83 24.37 -33.42
CA ALA A 42 6.69 25.22 -33.77
C ALA A 42 6.89 26.69 -33.36
N GLU A 43 7.43 26.94 -32.16
CA GLU A 43 7.77 28.30 -31.70
C GLU A 43 8.83 28.96 -32.61
N HIS A 44 9.68 28.13 -33.22
CA HIS A 44 10.70 28.54 -34.16
C HIS A 44 10.39 28.15 -35.61
N HIS A 45 9.11 28.09 -35.97
CA HIS A 45 8.69 27.84 -37.34
C HIS A 45 9.30 28.88 -38.30
N GLY A 46 9.63 28.46 -39.52
CA GLY A 46 10.27 29.30 -40.53
C GLY A 46 11.81 29.29 -40.52
N ARG A 47 12.46 28.74 -39.48
CA ARG A 47 13.93 28.53 -39.47
C ARG A 47 14.31 27.07 -39.30
N VAL A 48 15.55 26.74 -39.72
CA VAL A 48 16.18 25.46 -39.39
C VAL A 48 16.74 25.55 -37.97
N VAL A 49 16.30 24.66 -37.09
CA VAL A 49 16.75 24.61 -35.70
C VAL A 49 17.91 23.63 -35.57
N PRO A 50 19.11 24.07 -35.14
CA PRO A 50 20.28 23.20 -34.95
C PRO A 50 20.05 22.06 -33.95
N ARG A 51 20.79 20.96 -34.13
CA ARG A 51 20.68 19.79 -33.23
C ARG A 51 21.13 20.13 -31.82
N ASP A 52 22.27 20.79 -31.69
CA ASP A 52 22.84 21.14 -30.38
C ASP A 52 21.92 22.10 -29.65
N GLU A 53 21.28 23.04 -30.36
CA GLU A 53 20.29 23.95 -29.80
C GLU A 53 19.05 23.22 -29.26
N LEU A 54 18.51 22.24 -30.02
CA LEU A 54 17.42 21.38 -29.56
C LEU A 54 17.86 20.53 -28.35
N ILE A 55 19.09 20.04 -28.33
CA ILE A 55 19.60 19.23 -27.23
C ILE A 55 19.72 20.08 -25.96
N ASP A 56 20.38 21.22 -26.07
CA ASP A 56 20.61 22.15 -24.97
C ASP A 56 19.31 22.70 -24.40
N HIS A 57 18.36 23.09 -25.27
CA HIS A 57 17.09 23.67 -24.82
C HIS A 57 16.19 22.64 -24.13
N ILE A 58 16.16 21.40 -24.64
CA ILE A 58 15.20 20.39 -24.20
C ILE A 58 15.77 19.52 -23.06
N TRP A 59 17.07 19.22 -23.07
CA TRP A 59 17.69 18.32 -22.08
C TRP A 59 18.70 19.01 -21.14
N GLY A 60 19.20 20.20 -21.48
CA GLY A 60 20.13 20.96 -20.64
C GLY A 60 21.57 20.41 -20.63
N GLN A 61 22.53 21.27 -20.25
CA GLN A 61 23.98 20.98 -20.34
C GLN A 61 24.49 19.92 -19.35
N ASP A 62 23.73 19.59 -18.29
CA ASP A 62 24.13 18.60 -17.26
C ASP A 62 23.59 17.18 -17.51
N SER A 63 22.97 16.93 -18.67
CA SER A 63 22.44 15.61 -19.02
C SER A 63 23.32 14.90 -20.04
N TYR A 64 23.75 13.67 -19.75
CA TYR A 64 24.51 12.79 -20.66
C TYR A 64 23.61 12.24 -21.80
N VAL A 65 22.80 13.10 -22.43
CA VAL A 65 21.80 12.75 -23.44
C VAL A 65 22.31 13.20 -24.82
N GLY A 66 22.88 12.26 -25.58
CA GLY A 66 23.46 12.55 -26.90
C GLY A 66 22.46 12.57 -28.07
N GLU A 67 22.97 12.84 -29.28
CA GLU A 67 22.24 12.93 -30.56
C GLU A 67 21.23 11.79 -30.83
N LYS A 68 21.46 10.61 -30.25
CA LYS A 68 20.57 9.44 -30.38
C LYS A 68 19.17 9.72 -29.82
N SER A 69 19.06 10.47 -28.73
CA SER A 69 17.78 10.77 -28.08
C SER A 69 16.95 11.77 -28.90
N LEU A 70 17.60 12.81 -29.44
CA LEU A 70 16.95 13.73 -30.38
C LEU A 70 16.51 12.99 -31.65
N THR A 71 17.37 12.14 -32.21
CA THR A 71 17.04 11.32 -33.39
C THR A 71 15.84 10.41 -33.12
N ASN A 72 15.78 9.79 -31.93
CA ASN A 72 14.65 8.96 -31.51
C ASN A 72 13.35 9.78 -31.36
N ALA A 73 13.42 10.96 -30.75
CA ALA A 73 12.27 11.87 -30.62
C ALA A 73 11.70 12.26 -32.00
N ILE A 74 12.57 12.66 -32.94
CA ILE A 74 12.18 13.02 -34.31
C ILE A 74 11.59 11.82 -35.05
N TRP A 75 12.17 10.63 -34.90
CA TRP A 75 11.64 9.40 -35.50
C TRP A 75 10.22 9.08 -35.01
N HIS A 76 9.99 9.16 -33.69
CA HIS A 76 8.68 8.92 -33.10
C HIS A 76 7.64 9.98 -33.51
N LEU A 77 8.03 11.25 -33.53
CA LEU A 77 7.16 12.34 -33.98
C LEU A 77 6.72 12.13 -35.44
N ARG A 78 7.65 11.81 -36.34
CA ARG A 78 7.32 11.53 -37.75
C ARG A 78 6.34 10.36 -37.89
N LYS A 79 6.58 9.26 -37.18
CA LYS A 79 5.67 8.09 -37.20
C LYS A 79 4.27 8.40 -36.67
N LYS A 80 4.16 9.36 -35.75
CA LYS A 80 2.89 9.75 -35.12
C LYS A 80 2.15 10.83 -35.88
N LEU A 81 2.88 11.63 -36.65
CA LEU A 81 2.35 12.70 -37.50
C LEU A 81 2.18 12.26 -38.96
N SER A 82 2.45 10.99 -39.31
CA SER A 82 2.20 10.43 -40.64
C SER A 82 0.80 9.81 -40.72
N TYR A 83 -0.07 10.32 -41.59
CA TYR A 83 -1.32 9.66 -42.01
C TYR A 83 -1.27 9.33 -43.51
N ALA A 84 -2.07 8.35 -43.92
CA ALA A 84 -1.87 7.49 -45.10
C ALA A 84 -2.06 8.12 -46.50
N ASP A 85 -2.14 9.44 -46.65
CA ASP A 85 -2.35 10.10 -47.97
C ASP A 85 -1.57 11.42 -48.17
N ASP A 86 -0.68 11.82 -47.25
CA ASP A 86 0.17 13.01 -47.41
C ASP A 86 1.62 12.60 -47.69
N GLU A 87 2.14 12.92 -48.89
CA GLU A 87 3.57 12.76 -49.24
C GLU A 87 4.49 13.82 -48.58
N GLU A 88 3.93 14.74 -47.77
CA GLU A 88 4.68 15.85 -47.18
C GLU A 88 5.26 15.53 -45.79
N GLU A 89 6.59 15.61 -45.68
CA GLU A 89 7.33 15.35 -44.44
C GLU A 89 7.14 16.51 -43.42
N ILE A 90 6.28 16.34 -42.42
CA ILE A 90 5.95 17.38 -41.41
C ILE A 90 7.18 17.94 -40.66
N ILE A 91 8.17 17.10 -40.36
CA ILE A 91 9.46 17.53 -39.77
C ILE A 91 10.56 17.13 -40.74
N LYS A 92 11.19 18.10 -41.40
CA LYS A 92 12.24 17.85 -42.40
C LYS A 92 13.63 17.86 -41.77
N THR A 93 14.49 16.92 -42.18
CA THR A 93 15.90 16.92 -41.80
C THR A 93 16.71 17.72 -42.81
N ILE A 94 17.39 18.78 -42.36
CA ILE A 94 18.35 19.51 -43.18
C ILE A 94 19.75 18.98 -42.86
N ARG A 95 20.37 18.33 -43.85
CA ARG A 95 21.68 17.67 -43.67
C ARG A 95 22.69 18.63 -43.08
N LYS A 96 23.39 18.18 -42.02
CA LYS A 96 24.41 18.94 -41.28
C LYS A 96 23.94 20.26 -40.63
N ALA A 97 22.66 20.61 -40.72
CA ALA A 97 22.14 21.86 -40.17
C ALA A 97 21.17 21.62 -39.00
N GLY A 98 20.21 20.69 -39.12
CA GLY A 98 19.24 20.46 -38.05
C GLY A 98 17.88 19.99 -38.54
N TYR A 99 16.81 20.41 -37.85
CA TYR A 99 15.42 20.05 -38.15
C TYR A 99 14.57 21.29 -38.38
N GLN A 100 13.57 21.17 -39.24
CA GLN A 100 12.63 22.24 -39.55
C GLN A 100 11.20 21.70 -39.55
N LEU A 101 10.30 22.39 -38.87
CA LEU A 101 8.86 22.15 -39.00
C LEU A 101 8.37 22.75 -40.31
N MET A 102 7.73 21.94 -41.15
CA MET A 102 7.23 22.36 -42.46
C MET A 102 5.89 23.11 -42.35
N PRO A 103 4.84 22.55 -41.71
CA PRO A 103 3.55 23.24 -41.65
C PRO A 103 3.58 24.41 -40.67
N GLU A 104 2.92 25.51 -41.03
CA GLU A 104 2.79 26.69 -40.18
C GLU A 104 1.88 26.39 -38.98
N PRO A 105 2.35 26.59 -37.73
CA PRO A 105 1.55 26.30 -36.54
C PRO A 105 0.50 27.39 -36.32
N GLN A 106 -0.77 26.98 -36.27
CA GLN A 106 -1.87 27.85 -35.90
C GLN A 106 -2.04 27.86 -34.38
N TRP A 107 -1.49 28.90 -33.75
CA TRP A 107 -1.60 29.09 -32.30
C TRP A 107 -3.03 29.43 -31.90
N GLN A 108 -3.62 28.59 -31.06
CA GLN A 108 -4.96 28.84 -30.53
C GLN A 108 -4.84 29.72 -29.29
N ALA A 109 -5.78 30.64 -29.11
CA ALA A 109 -5.93 31.31 -27.83
C ALA A 109 -6.05 30.23 -26.76
N SER A 110 -5.16 30.24 -25.77
CA SER A 110 -5.50 29.65 -24.47
C SER A 110 -6.87 30.24 -24.09
N PRO A 111 -7.80 29.50 -23.48
CA PRO A 111 -9.04 30.10 -23.02
C PRO A 111 -8.68 31.27 -22.09
N GLU A 112 -8.74 32.49 -22.63
CA GLU A 112 -8.27 33.70 -21.98
C GLU A 112 -9.31 34.11 -20.94
N SER A 113 -8.84 34.07 -19.69
CA SER A 113 -9.11 35.06 -18.67
C SER A 113 -9.44 36.45 -19.24
N VAL A 114 -10.56 37.02 -18.79
CA VAL A 114 -10.92 38.42 -19.03
C VAL A 114 -9.89 39.33 -18.38
N SER A 115 -9.17 40.10 -19.21
CA SER A 115 -8.17 41.08 -18.82
C SER A 115 -8.78 42.45 -18.46
N LYS A 116 -8.23 43.12 -17.44
CA LYS A 116 -7.66 44.49 -17.52
C LYS A 116 -7.30 45.01 -16.11
N VAL A 117 -6.01 45.19 -15.81
CA VAL A 117 -5.48 46.41 -15.17
C VAL A 117 -4.05 46.66 -15.68
N SER A 118 -3.77 47.93 -15.90
CA SER A 118 -2.55 48.58 -16.36
C SER A 118 -1.28 48.24 -15.58
N SER A 119 -0.19 48.16 -16.34
CA SER A 119 1.22 48.12 -15.94
C SER A 119 1.64 49.27 -15.02
N PRO A 120 2.49 49.01 -14.02
CA PRO A 120 3.43 49.97 -13.49
C PRO A 120 4.86 49.70 -14.00
N GLU A 121 5.57 50.81 -14.24
CA GLU A 121 6.94 50.92 -14.72
C GLU A 121 7.96 50.17 -13.85
N LEU A 122 8.93 49.55 -14.53
CA LEU A 122 10.16 49.04 -13.94
C LEU A 122 11.08 50.22 -13.60
N LEU A 123 11.35 50.40 -12.31
CA LEU A 123 12.52 51.15 -11.84
C LEU A 123 13.67 50.15 -11.71
N GLU A 124 14.63 50.24 -12.63
CA GLU A 124 15.93 49.58 -12.51
C GLU A 124 16.62 50.03 -11.23
N SER A 125 17.05 49.07 -10.40
CA SER A 125 18.20 49.29 -9.53
C SER A 125 19.09 48.05 -9.54
N SER A 126 20.29 48.29 -10.02
CA SER A 126 21.44 47.41 -10.06
C SER A 126 21.98 47.18 -8.66
N ILE A 127 22.10 45.92 -8.25
CA ILE A 127 23.02 45.53 -7.17
C ILE A 127 23.78 44.28 -7.63
N ASN A 128 25.04 44.50 -7.98
CA ASN A 128 26.07 43.47 -8.13
C ASN A 128 26.24 42.76 -6.79
N TYR A 129 26.14 41.42 -6.78
CA TYR A 129 26.80 40.62 -5.76
C TYR A 129 28.07 40.02 -6.35
N SER A 130 29.19 40.57 -5.88
CA SER A 130 30.52 40.01 -6.01
C SER A 130 30.58 38.62 -5.37
N VAL A 131 31.05 37.66 -6.14
CA VAL A 131 31.51 36.36 -5.67
C VAL A 131 32.83 36.60 -4.96
N ASP A 132 32.89 36.35 -3.66
CA ASP A 132 34.15 36.06 -2.97
C ASP A 132 34.09 34.63 -2.43
N SER A 133 34.89 33.81 -3.11
CA SER A 133 35.35 32.50 -2.71
C SER A 133 36.34 32.61 -1.57
N ALA A 134 36.14 31.85 -0.49
CA ALA A 134 37.25 31.38 0.34
C ALA A 134 36.90 30.00 0.91
N ILE A 135 37.67 29.03 0.46
CA ILE A 135 37.79 27.67 0.98
C ILE A 135 38.79 27.70 2.14
N GLU A 136 38.46 27.02 3.23
CA GLU A 136 39.33 26.15 4.04
C GLU A 136 38.53 25.74 5.30
N ASP A 137 38.74 24.62 5.98
CA ASP A 137 39.01 23.21 5.69
C ASP A 137 38.77 22.52 7.06
N SER A 138 38.63 21.20 7.09
CA SER A 138 38.63 20.32 8.28
C SER A 138 37.41 20.33 9.23
N ALA A 139 36.65 19.23 9.21
CA ALA A 139 36.55 18.30 10.35
C ALA A 139 35.70 17.07 9.99
N GLU A 140 36.16 15.94 10.49
CA GLU A 140 35.79 14.55 10.19
C GLU A 140 34.32 14.19 10.42
N ILE A 141 33.79 13.36 9.53
CA ILE A 141 32.49 12.70 9.61
C ILE A 141 32.63 11.42 10.46
N PRO A 142 31.89 11.24 11.57
CA PRO A 142 31.78 9.93 12.18
C PRO A 142 30.67 9.12 11.50
N VAL A 143 31.09 7.98 10.97
CA VAL A 143 30.26 6.87 10.50
C VAL A 143 29.49 6.29 11.69
N TYR A 144 28.16 6.34 11.67
CA TYR A 144 27.33 5.60 12.63
C TYR A 144 27.27 4.13 12.21
N GLN A 145 28.05 3.30 12.91
CA GLN A 145 27.90 1.86 12.93
C GLN A 145 26.66 1.46 13.75
N THR A 146 25.90 0.52 13.20
CA THR A 146 24.79 -0.20 13.82
C THR A 146 25.27 -0.96 15.05
N GLN A 147 24.76 -0.61 16.24
CA GLN A 147 24.97 -1.40 17.45
C GLN A 147 23.91 -2.50 17.56
N GLY A 148 24.38 -3.74 17.42
CA GLY A 148 23.67 -4.94 17.83
C GLY A 148 23.56 -5.02 19.35
N ILE A 149 22.48 -5.67 19.76
CA ILE A 149 22.11 -6.00 21.14
C ILE A 149 23.20 -6.88 21.76
N VAL A 150 23.82 -6.43 22.85
CA VAL A 150 24.69 -7.25 23.70
C VAL A 150 23.93 -7.62 24.96
N SER A 151 23.86 -8.93 25.20
CA SER A 151 23.37 -9.57 26.42
C SER A 151 24.33 -9.33 27.60
N ASN A 152 23.74 -9.09 28.77
CA ASN A 152 24.42 -8.97 30.05
C ASN A 152 25.20 -10.25 30.40
N GLN A 153 26.51 -10.12 30.65
CA GLN A 153 27.20 -10.96 31.61
C GLN A 153 28.00 -10.09 32.59
N GLN A 154 27.71 -10.30 33.86
CA GLN A 154 28.32 -9.61 34.99
C GLN A 154 29.80 -9.96 35.12
N ALA A 155 30.57 -8.93 35.44
CA ALA A 155 32.00 -8.95 35.70
C ALA A 155 32.37 -9.78 36.94
N VAL A 156 33.34 -10.68 36.79
CA VAL A 156 34.10 -11.25 37.90
C VAL A 156 35.43 -10.50 38.01
N LYS A 157 35.68 -9.99 39.21
CA LYS A 157 36.87 -9.23 39.61
C LYS A 157 38.15 -10.05 39.48
N SER A 158 39.20 -9.35 39.08
CA SER A 158 40.61 -9.72 39.23
C SER A 158 40.97 -9.98 40.69
N ALA A 159 41.72 -11.06 40.93
CA ALA A 159 42.50 -11.26 42.14
C ALA A 159 43.83 -11.94 41.80
N GLU A 160 44.88 -11.36 42.38
CA GLU A 160 46.29 -11.65 42.17
C GLU A 160 46.72 -13.02 42.67
N LYS A 161 47.85 -13.45 42.10
CA LYS A 161 48.63 -14.64 42.43
C LYS A 161 48.86 -14.78 43.94
N THR A 162 48.40 -15.89 44.51
CA THR A 162 49.00 -16.50 45.69
C THR A 162 49.50 -17.90 45.33
N THR A 163 50.81 -18.07 45.50
CA THR A 163 51.53 -19.33 45.40
C THR A 163 51.00 -20.33 46.41
N ASN A 164 50.49 -21.47 45.94
CA ASN A 164 50.22 -22.61 46.80
C ASN A 164 50.79 -23.89 46.18
N LYS A 165 51.59 -24.61 46.99
CA LYS A 165 52.31 -25.84 46.63
C LYS A 165 51.30 -26.93 46.25
N SER A 166 51.36 -27.43 45.02
CA SER A 166 50.59 -28.61 44.61
C SER A 166 51.27 -29.88 45.14
N LYS A 167 50.53 -30.63 45.96
CA LYS A 167 50.78 -32.06 46.16
C LYS A 167 50.44 -32.77 44.86
N VAL A 168 51.41 -33.47 44.29
CA VAL A 168 51.23 -34.35 43.13
C VAL A 168 50.36 -35.53 43.57
N PHE A 169 49.11 -35.56 43.13
CA PHE A 169 48.31 -36.78 43.14
C PHE A 169 48.62 -37.54 41.85
N ASN A 170 49.18 -38.74 41.98
CA ASN A 170 49.34 -39.69 40.88
C ASN A 170 47.95 -40.12 40.42
N ILE A 171 47.42 -39.46 39.39
CA ILE A 171 46.22 -39.91 38.69
C ILE A 171 46.66 -41.05 37.77
N SER A 172 46.18 -42.25 38.06
CA SER A 172 46.34 -43.42 37.19
C SER A 172 45.92 -43.06 35.76
N SER A 173 46.77 -43.36 34.76
CA SER A 173 46.55 -43.06 33.35
C SER A 173 45.22 -43.59 32.80
N THR A 174 44.65 -44.61 33.45
CA THR A 174 43.33 -45.16 33.15
C THR A 174 42.18 -44.20 33.45
N HIS A 175 42.26 -43.39 34.50
CA HIS A 175 41.20 -42.45 34.85
C HIS A 175 41.16 -41.25 33.91
N VAL A 176 42.34 -40.78 33.45
CA VAL A 176 42.46 -39.73 32.44
C VAL A 176 41.85 -40.19 31.11
N LEU A 177 42.12 -41.44 30.71
CA LEU A 177 41.57 -42.02 29.49
C LEU A 177 40.05 -42.16 29.55
N VAL A 178 39.51 -42.62 30.69
CA VAL A 178 38.05 -42.76 30.88
C VAL A 178 37.38 -41.39 30.86
N THR A 179 37.95 -40.36 31.51
CA THR A 179 37.39 -39.00 31.44
C THR A 179 37.48 -38.41 30.04
N LEU A 180 38.54 -38.69 29.28
CA LEU A 180 38.66 -38.26 27.88
C LEU A 180 37.60 -38.93 27.01
N ILE A 181 37.39 -40.24 27.17
CA ILE A 181 36.35 -40.98 26.45
C ILE A 181 34.96 -40.49 26.83
N LEU A 182 34.69 -40.24 28.12
CA LEU A 182 33.41 -39.69 28.56
C LEU A 182 33.18 -38.28 28.02
N SER A 183 34.22 -37.43 28.04
CA SER A 183 34.14 -36.08 27.48
C SER A 183 33.96 -36.09 25.97
N LEU A 184 34.60 -37.02 25.25
CA LEU A 184 34.41 -37.22 23.80
C LEU A 184 33.01 -37.75 23.49
N LEU A 185 32.49 -38.68 24.30
CA LEU A 185 31.11 -39.18 24.18
C LEU A 185 30.08 -38.08 24.47
N VAL A 186 30.33 -37.23 25.47
CA VAL A 186 29.51 -36.04 25.73
C VAL A 186 29.63 -35.03 24.60
N LEU A 187 30.83 -34.83 24.03
CA LEU A 187 31.03 -33.93 22.89
C LEU A 187 30.34 -34.45 21.63
N LEU A 188 30.42 -35.76 21.38
CA LEU A 188 29.73 -36.44 20.28
C LEU A 188 28.21 -36.43 20.49
N TYR A 189 27.73 -36.57 21.73
CA TYR A 189 26.32 -36.44 22.08
C TYR A 189 25.82 -34.99 21.94
N ILE A 190 26.62 -34.00 22.32
CA ILE A 190 26.34 -32.58 22.10
C ILE A 190 26.37 -32.26 20.61
N GLN A 191 27.29 -32.83 19.83
CA GLN A 191 27.34 -32.68 18.37
C GLN A 191 26.14 -33.35 17.69
N GLN A 192 25.65 -34.46 18.22
CA GLN A 192 24.45 -35.16 17.74
C GLN A 192 23.16 -34.46 18.16
N LEU A 193 23.21 -33.64 19.23
CA LEU A 193 22.15 -32.69 19.61
C LEU A 193 22.26 -31.36 18.86
N SER A 194 23.41 -31.05 18.26
CA SER A 194 23.69 -29.82 17.51
C SER A 194 23.68 -30.04 15.99
N ASP A 195 22.94 -31.04 15.51
CA ASP A 195 22.44 -30.97 14.13
C ASP A 195 21.41 -29.84 14.15
N ASP A 196 21.90 -28.62 13.94
CA ASP A 196 21.09 -27.43 13.72
C ASP A 196 20.34 -27.72 12.41
N ASP A 197 19.15 -28.29 12.53
CA ASP A 197 18.32 -28.75 11.43
C ASP A 197 17.70 -27.52 10.75
N ASP A 198 18.56 -26.66 10.20
CA ASP A 198 18.19 -25.36 9.65
C ASP A 198 17.03 -25.54 8.67
N ILE A 199 15.98 -24.74 8.88
CA ILE A 199 14.80 -24.72 8.02
C ILE A 199 15.25 -24.32 6.62
N ARG A 200 15.31 -25.29 5.71
CA ARG A 200 15.69 -25.04 4.32
C ARG A 200 14.53 -24.40 3.57
N ILE A 201 14.63 -23.10 3.31
CA ILE A 201 13.69 -22.33 2.50
C ILE A 201 14.12 -22.40 1.02
N THR A 202 13.20 -22.82 0.15
CA THR A 202 13.41 -22.84 -1.30
C THR A 202 12.52 -21.79 -1.96
N ALA A 203 13.11 -20.82 -2.66
CA ALA A 203 12.36 -19.88 -3.49
C ALA A 203 11.79 -20.60 -4.73
N ILE A 204 10.46 -20.65 -4.85
CA ILE A 204 9.78 -21.30 -5.98
C ILE A 204 9.54 -20.30 -7.12
N THR A 205 9.28 -19.04 -6.75
CA THR A 205 9.01 -17.97 -7.70
C THR A 205 9.91 -16.76 -7.43
N LYS A 206 10.19 -15.97 -8.48
CA LYS A 206 11.13 -14.84 -8.45
C LYS A 206 10.78 -13.75 -9.47
N HIS A 207 9.53 -13.70 -9.94
CA HIS A 207 9.15 -12.77 -11.01
C HIS A 207 9.03 -11.33 -10.46
N PRO A 208 9.47 -10.30 -11.21
CA PRO A 208 9.23 -8.91 -10.81
C PRO A 208 7.74 -8.60 -10.62
N GLY A 209 7.37 -8.02 -9.49
CA GLY A 209 5.98 -7.72 -9.13
C GLY A 209 5.51 -8.51 -7.92
N SER A 210 4.23 -8.91 -7.93
CA SER A 210 3.59 -9.62 -6.82
C SER A 210 3.05 -10.97 -7.31
N GLU A 211 3.58 -12.06 -6.77
CA GLU A 211 3.11 -13.44 -6.96
C GLU A 211 2.38 -13.86 -5.67
N LEU A 212 1.06 -14.04 -5.76
CA LEU A 212 0.16 -14.12 -4.61
C LEU A 212 -0.59 -15.44 -4.53
N PHE A 213 -1.05 -15.78 -3.33
CA PHE A 213 -1.98 -16.89 -3.05
C PHE A 213 -1.50 -18.26 -3.54
N PRO A 214 -0.42 -18.80 -2.93
CA PRO A 214 0.08 -20.11 -3.30
C PRO A 214 -0.98 -21.20 -3.12
N SER A 215 -1.17 -21.99 -4.17
CA SER A 215 -2.08 -23.12 -4.23
C SER A 215 -1.35 -24.35 -4.77
N PRO A 216 -0.70 -25.14 -3.90
CA PRO A 216 0.00 -26.34 -4.31
C PRO A 216 -0.98 -27.45 -4.68
N SER A 217 -0.64 -28.24 -5.70
CA SER A 217 -1.31 -29.50 -5.99
C SER A 217 -1.21 -30.44 -4.78
N PRO A 218 -2.11 -31.43 -4.64
CA PRO A 218 -2.10 -32.32 -3.49
C PRO A 218 -0.73 -32.99 -3.26
N ASP A 219 -0.05 -33.40 -4.32
CA ASP A 219 1.30 -34.00 -4.28
C ASP A 219 2.44 -32.97 -4.11
N GLY A 220 2.16 -31.67 -4.20
CA GLY A 220 3.14 -30.58 -4.12
C GLY A 220 4.01 -30.39 -5.36
N ARG A 221 3.77 -31.13 -6.45
CA ARG A 221 4.57 -31.01 -7.68
C ARG A 221 4.28 -29.72 -8.44
N PHE A 222 3.03 -29.28 -8.47
CA PHE A 222 2.62 -28.07 -9.18
C PHE A 222 2.18 -27.02 -8.18
N LEU A 223 2.61 -25.78 -8.38
CA LEU A 223 2.16 -24.63 -7.62
C LEU A 223 1.39 -23.70 -8.55
N VAL A 224 0.12 -23.43 -8.23
CA VAL A 224 -0.67 -22.39 -8.88
C VAL A 224 -0.66 -21.13 -8.02
N TYR A 225 -0.57 -19.97 -8.66
CA TYR A 225 -0.56 -18.67 -7.99
C TYR A 225 -1.10 -17.58 -8.92
N SER A 226 -1.52 -16.45 -8.34
CA SER A 226 -1.92 -15.26 -9.08
C SER A 226 -0.71 -14.34 -9.31
N GLN A 227 -0.52 -13.86 -10.53
CA GLN A 227 0.54 -12.88 -10.82
C GLN A 227 -0.05 -11.49 -11.06
N VAL A 228 0.32 -10.53 -10.21
CA VAL A 228 -0.09 -9.12 -10.29
C VAL A 228 1.02 -8.27 -10.89
N SER A 229 0.68 -7.50 -11.92
CA SER A 229 1.56 -6.54 -12.57
C SER A 229 0.85 -5.19 -12.71
N THR A 230 1.60 -4.10 -12.82
CA THR A 230 1.03 -2.73 -12.84
C THR A 230 0.11 -2.45 -14.03
N ASN A 231 0.37 -3.07 -15.19
CA ASN A 231 -0.31 -2.78 -16.46
C ASN A 231 -0.90 -4.02 -17.15
N LYS A 232 -1.08 -5.13 -16.43
CA LYS A 232 -1.66 -6.36 -16.97
C LYS A 232 -2.77 -6.89 -16.07
N PRO A 233 -3.78 -7.59 -16.62
CA PRO A 233 -4.75 -8.33 -15.82
C PRO A 233 -4.03 -9.35 -14.92
N THR A 234 -4.58 -9.58 -13.73
CA THR A 234 -4.05 -10.60 -12.81
C THR A 234 -4.51 -11.95 -13.28
N ASN A 235 -3.58 -12.82 -13.69
CA ASN A 235 -3.85 -14.15 -14.23
C ASN A 235 -3.28 -15.25 -13.33
N LEU A 236 -3.76 -16.48 -13.51
CA LEU A 236 -3.22 -17.66 -12.85
C LEU A 236 -2.07 -18.26 -13.63
N PHE A 237 -1.02 -18.63 -12.91
CA PHE A 237 0.19 -19.27 -13.43
C PHE A 237 0.47 -20.53 -12.64
N MET A 238 1.03 -21.54 -13.32
CA MET A 238 1.41 -22.82 -12.74
C MET A 238 2.91 -23.07 -12.91
N LYS A 239 3.58 -23.41 -11.82
CA LYS A 239 5.00 -23.71 -11.74
C LYS A 239 5.20 -25.19 -11.38
N ASP A 240 6.11 -25.89 -12.07
CA ASP A 240 6.59 -27.21 -11.63
C ASP A 240 7.69 -26.99 -10.57
N THR A 241 7.45 -27.48 -9.35
CA THR A 241 8.32 -27.27 -8.18
C THR A 241 9.59 -28.12 -8.24
N HIS A 242 9.64 -29.15 -9.10
CA HIS A 242 10.87 -29.90 -9.38
C HIS A 242 11.72 -29.26 -10.48
N GLN A 243 11.16 -28.31 -11.23
CA GLN A 243 11.82 -27.62 -12.34
C GLN A 243 11.69 -26.09 -12.21
N VAL A 244 12.06 -25.56 -11.03
CA VAL A 244 11.89 -24.14 -10.68
C VAL A 244 12.56 -23.14 -11.62
N GLU A 245 13.55 -23.57 -12.41
CA GLU A 245 14.21 -22.69 -13.39
C GLU A 245 13.41 -22.51 -14.69
N LEU A 246 12.46 -23.40 -15.00
CA LEU A 246 11.61 -23.27 -16.19
C LEU A 246 10.54 -22.20 -15.99
N PRO A 247 10.16 -21.43 -17.03
CA PRO A 247 9.11 -20.43 -16.92
C PRO A 247 7.77 -21.07 -16.51
N PRO A 248 6.93 -20.37 -15.73
CA PRO A 248 5.62 -20.87 -15.37
C PRO A 248 4.70 -20.94 -16.60
N LYS A 249 3.75 -21.88 -16.56
CA LYS A 249 2.67 -22.00 -17.56
C LYS A 249 1.50 -21.11 -17.14
N GLN A 250 1.13 -20.15 -17.98
CA GLN A 250 -0.10 -19.38 -17.79
C GLN A 250 -1.34 -20.28 -17.99
N LEU A 251 -2.33 -20.15 -17.10
CA LEU A 251 -3.57 -20.93 -17.09
C LEU A 251 -4.80 -20.16 -17.57
N THR A 252 -4.86 -18.85 -17.31
CA THR A 252 -5.96 -17.97 -17.71
C THR A 252 -5.44 -16.87 -18.64
N PHE A 253 -6.27 -16.39 -19.57
CA PHE A 253 -5.83 -15.51 -20.66
C PHE A 253 -6.75 -14.32 -20.94
N ASP A 254 -7.76 -14.11 -20.10
CA ASP A 254 -8.73 -13.05 -20.32
C ASP A 254 -8.33 -11.72 -19.62
N ASN A 255 -9.19 -10.71 -19.77
CA ASN A 255 -9.00 -9.39 -19.16
C ASN A 255 -9.64 -9.27 -17.77
N ALA A 256 -10.15 -10.36 -17.21
CA ALA A 256 -10.66 -10.40 -15.87
C ALA A 256 -9.51 -10.47 -14.85
N ILE A 257 -9.88 -10.47 -13.58
CA ILE A 257 -8.96 -10.57 -12.46
C ILE A 257 -9.22 -11.91 -11.80
N GLU A 258 -8.25 -12.82 -11.90
CA GLU A 258 -8.21 -14.03 -11.10
C GLU A 258 -7.50 -13.77 -9.76
N MET A 259 -8.00 -14.40 -8.70
CA MET A 259 -7.46 -14.24 -7.34
C MET A 259 -7.14 -15.63 -6.74
N HIS A 260 -7.43 -15.84 -5.45
CA HIS A 260 -7.21 -17.12 -4.77
C HIS A 260 -7.73 -18.29 -5.60
N SER A 261 -6.98 -19.39 -5.53
CA SER A 261 -7.35 -20.66 -6.13
C SER A 261 -7.10 -21.81 -5.15
N VAL A 262 -7.84 -22.91 -5.31
CA VAL A 262 -7.66 -24.13 -4.53
C VAL A 262 -7.77 -25.36 -5.43
N TRP A 263 -6.88 -26.33 -5.23
CA TRP A 263 -6.94 -27.61 -5.92
C TRP A 263 -7.97 -28.55 -5.29
N SER A 264 -8.65 -29.34 -6.11
CA SER A 264 -9.34 -30.56 -5.64
C SER A 264 -8.35 -31.52 -4.98
N ASN A 265 -8.83 -32.34 -4.04
CA ASN A 265 -7.97 -33.29 -3.32
C ASN A 265 -7.40 -34.37 -4.24
N ASP A 266 -8.07 -34.65 -5.35
CA ASP A 266 -7.62 -35.56 -6.41
C ASP A 266 -6.65 -34.94 -7.44
N GLY A 267 -6.43 -33.62 -7.38
CA GLY A 267 -5.51 -32.90 -8.27
C GLY A 267 -6.00 -32.74 -9.72
N GLN A 268 -7.26 -33.04 -10.04
CA GLN A 268 -7.79 -32.90 -11.40
C GLN A 268 -8.32 -31.49 -11.72
N TYR A 269 -8.77 -30.77 -10.70
CA TYR A 269 -9.47 -29.50 -10.85
C TYR A 269 -8.84 -28.40 -10.01
N LEU A 270 -8.96 -27.18 -10.53
CA LEU A 270 -8.65 -25.95 -9.83
C LEU A 270 -9.93 -25.11 -9.71
N TYR A 271 -10.20 -24.59 -8.53
CA TYR A 271 -11.31 -23.68 -8.28
C TYR A 271 -10.77 -22.28 -8.02
N PHE A 272 -11.40 -21.24 -8.57
CA PHE A 272 -10.99 -19.85 -8.33
C PHE A 272 -12.13 -18.87 -8.58
N ALA A 273 -11.98 -17.64 -8.09
CA ALA A 273 -12.86 -16.53 -8.42
C ALA A 273 -12.31 -15.73 -9.61
N ARG A 274 -13.18 -15.44 -10.58
CA ARG A 274 -12.91 -14.55 -11.72
C ARG A 274 -13.79 -13.32 -11.63
N LYS A 275 -13.18 -12.14 -11.60
CA LYS A 275 -13.89 -10.85 -11.55
C LYS A 275 -13.61 -10.02 -12.79
N ASP A 276 -14.63 -9.78 -13.59
CA ASP A 276 -14.58 -8.92 -14.76
C ASP A 276 -15.22 -7.56 -14.45
N LYS A 277 -14.37 -6.53 -14.30
CA LYS A 277 -14.83 -5.17 -14.02
C LYS A 277 -15.48 -4.52 -15.23
N ALA A 278 -15.06 -4.84 -16.45
CA ALA A 278 -15.58 -4.23 -17.67
C ALA A 278 -17.01 -4.69 -17.93
N ASN A 279 -17.27 -5.99 -17.74
CA ASN A 279 -18.59 -6.59 -17.90
C ASN A 279 -19.43 -6.59 -16.62
N ASN A 280 -18.91 -6.01 -15.53
CA ASN A 280 -19.55 -5.96 -14.21
C ASN A 280 -20.04 -7.34 -13.72
N SER A 281 -19.21 -8.37 -13.90
CA SER A 281 -19.54 -9.76 -13.58
C SER A 281 -18.47 -10.42 -12.72
N CYS A 282 -18.87 -11.43 -11.95
CA CYS A 282 -17.98 -12.17 -11.07
C CYS A 282 -18.51 -13.58 -10.91
N TYR A 283 -17.66 -14.58 -11.13
CA TYR A 283 -18.01 -15.98 -11.02
C TYR A 283 -16.95 -16.83 -10.30
N TYR A 284 -17.41 -17.87 -9.62
CA TYR A 284 -16.58 -19.01 -9.23
C TYR A 284 -16.46 -19.98 -10.41
N ILE A 285 -15.23 -20.32 -10.75
CA ILE A 285 -14.87 -21.15 -11.90
C ILE A 285 -14.21 -22.43 -11.42
N GLN A 286 -14.58 -23.56 -12.03
CA GLN A 286 -13.86 -24.83 -11.98
C GLN A 286 -13.09 -24.99 -13.30
N LEU A 287 -11.78 -25.22 -13.22
CA LEU A 287 -10.90 -25.49 -14.35
C LEU A 287 -10.39 -26.93 -14.26
N LYS A 288 -10.66 -27.74 -15.27
CA LYS A 288 -10.04 -29.06 -15.41
C LYS A 288 -8.62 -28.89 -15.95
N VAL A 289 -7.61 -29.20 -15.14
CA VAL A 289 -6.21 -28.81 -15.42
C VAL A 289 -5.66 -29.51 -16.67
N SER A 290 -6.05 -30.76 -16.90
CA SER A 290 -5.57 -31.55 -18.04
C SER A 290 -6.10 -31.07 -19.40
N SER A 291 -7.38 -30.71 -19.47
CA SER A 291 -8.04 -30.26 -20.71
C SER A 291 -8.15 -28.75 -20.85
N GLN A 292 -7.88 -27.99 -19.78
CA GLN A 292 -8.14 -26.55 -19.67
C GLN A 292 -9.61 -26.16 -19.88
N GLN A 293 -10.53 -27.10 -19.65
CA GLN A 293 -11.96 -26.84 -19.75
C GLN A 293 -12.45 -26.12 -18.49
N GLU A 294 -13.13 -25.00 -18.67
CA GLU A 294 -13.72 -24.22 -17.59
C GLU A 294 -15.23 -24.47 -17.46
N THR A 295 -15.73 -24.47 -16.24
CA THR A 295 -17.15 -24.52 -15.88
C THR A 295 -17.46 -23.44 -14.86
N GLN A 296 -18.50 -22.65 -15.13
CA GLN A 296 -19.00 -21.65 -14.20
C GLN A 296 -19.85 -22.32 -13.12
N LEU A 297 -19.48 -22.17 -11.85
CA LEU A 297 -20.17 -22.77 -10.72
C LEU A 297 -21.28 -21.86 -10.19
N ALA A 298 -20.93 -20.64 -9.80
CA ALA A 298 -21.85 -19.70 -9.17
C ALA A 298 -21.36 -18.25 -9.30
N THR A 299 -22.23 -17.28 -8.99
CA THR A 299 -21.86 -15.86 -8.96
C THR A 299 -21.11 -15.48 -7.68
N CYS A 300 -20.20 -14.52 -7.78
CA CYS A 300 -19.52 -13.89 -6.65
C CYS A 300 -19.84 -12.39 -6.55
N PRO A 301 -19.63 -11.74 -5.40
CA PRO A 301 -20.03 -10.34 -5.23
C PRO A 301 -19.04 -9.40 -5.92
N MET A 302 -19.50 -8.35 -6.61
CA MET A 302 -18.60 -7.34 -7.21
C MET A 302 -17.83 -6.51 -6.17
N GLN A 303 -18.35 -6.42 -4.95
CA GLN A 303 -17.78 -5.65 -3.84
C GLN A 303 -16.93 -6.56 -2.94
N GLY A 304 -15.72 -6.87 -3.40
CA GLY A 304 -14.73 -7.69 -2.70
C GLY A 304 -13.31 -7.34 -3.15
N VAL A 305 -12.36 -7.36 -2.20
CA VAL A 305 -10.92 -7.15 -2.47
C VAL A 305 -10.24 -8.49 -2.72
N TYR A 306 -10.52 -9.49 -1.86
CA TYR A 306 -10.06 -10.87 -1.98
C TYR A 306 -11.27 -11.81 -1.91
N TYR A 307 -11.23 -12.90 -2.67
CA TYR A 307 -12.28 -13.94 -2.73
C TYR A 307 -11.69 -15.24 -2.20
N TYR A 308 -11.65 -15.36 -0.88
CA TYR A 308 -11.18 -16.57 -0.20
C TYR A 308 -12.07 -17.75 -0.55
N LEU A 309 -11.44 -18.91 -0.69
CA LEU A 309 -12.09 -20.19 -0.92
C LEU A 309 -11.22 -21.35 -0.45
N ASP A 310 -11.86 -22.41 0.01
CA ASP A 310 -11.21 -23.69 0.33
C ASP A 310 -12.18 -24.84 0.02
N ILE A 311 -11.64 -26.02 -0.25
CA ILE A 311 -12.41 -27.22 -0.59
C ILE A 311 -12.41 -28.22 0.56
N SER A 312 -13.58 -28.78 0.83
CA SER A 312 -13.78 -29.81 1.84
C SER A 312 -12.96 -31.08 1.54
N PRO A 313 -12.64 -31.90 2.57
CA PRO A 313 -11.81 -33.09 2.40
C PRO A 313 -12.43 -34.19 1.51
N ASP A 314 -13.74 -34.15 1.29
CA ASP A 314 -14.47 -35.11 0.45
C ASP A 314 -14.68 -34.63 -1.00
N ASP A 315 -14.16 -33.45 -1.37
CA ASP A 315 -14.35 -32.78 -2.67
C ASP A 315 -15.83 -32.48 -3.03
N GLN A 316 -16.76 -32.53 -2.07
CA GLN A 316 -18.19 -32.29 -2.35
C GLN A 316 -18.63 -30.85 -2.09
N THR A 317 -17.91 -30.13 -1.24
CA THR A 317 -18.25 -28.76 -0.85
C THR A 317 -17.10 -27.80 -1.11
N LEU A 318 -17.38 -26.68 -1.79
CA LEU A 318 -16.47 -25.54 -1.90
C LEU A 318 -16.95 -24.40 -1.00
N ALA A 319 -16.16 -24.03 -0.01
CA ALA A 319 -16.42 -22.84 0.80
C ALA A 319 -15.89 -21.59 0.08
N VAL A 320 -16.68 -20.52 0.08
CA VAL A 320 -16.38 -19.30 -0.68
C VAL A 320 -16.83 -18.03 0.06
N TYR A 321 -16.15 -16.92 -0.19
CA TYR A 321 -16.59 -15.58 0.20
C TYR A 321 -17.78 -15.10 -0.65
N ASN A 322 -18.95 -14.82 -0.08
CA ASN A 322 -20.08 -14.34 -0.89
C ASN A 322 -20.99 -13.34 -0.14
N LYS A 323 -21.96 -12.76 -0.87
CA LYS A 323 -23.06 -11.96 -0.35
C LYS A 323 -24.35 -12.38 -1.04
N GLY A 324 -25.19 -13.11 -0.30
CA GLY A 324 -26.53 -13.47 -0.75
C GLY A 324 -27.46 -12.26 -0.83
N VAL A 325 -28.55 -12.41 -1.60
CA VAL A 325 -29.51 -11.34 -1.91
C VAL A 325 -30.12 -10.71 -0.65
N PHE A 326 -30.44 -11.53 0.35
CA PHE A 326 -31.08 -11.10 1.61
C PHE A 326 -30.08 -10.76 2.72
N ALA A 327 -28.78 -11.03 2.50
CA ALA A 327 -27.77 -10.86 3.53
C ALA A 327 -27.39 -9.38 3.70
N LYS A 328 -27.41 -8.90 4.95
CA LYS A 328 -26.94 -7.54 5.27
C LYS A 328 -25.46 -7.36 4.95
N ARG A 329 -24.65 -8.41 5.13
CA ARG A 329 -23.18 -8.39 5.01
C ARG A 329 -22.66 -9.61 4.24
N THR A 330 -21.44 -9.50 3.72
CA THR A 330 -20.72 -10.64 3.15
C THR A 330 -20.35 -11.66 4.23
N GLY A 331 -20.07 -12.90 3.83
CA GLY A 331 -19.69 -13.99 4.73
C GLY A 331 -19.32 -15.25 3.95
N ILE A 332 -19.22 -16.38 4.65
CA ILE A 332 -18.86 -17.67 4.08
C ILE A 332 -20.11 -18.39 3.57
N TYR A 333 -20.01 -18.96 2.38
CA TYR A 333 -21.02 -19.77 1.71
C TYR A 333 -20.44 -21.10 1.26
N PHE A 334 -21.26 -22.13 1.22
CA PHE A 334 -20.92 -23.46 0.72
C PHE A 334 -21.62 -23.70 -0.61
N ILE A 335 -20.84 -24.00 -1.64
CA ILE A 335 -21.31 -24.48 -2.93
C ILE A 335 -21.27 -26.01 -2.89
N ASP A 336 -22.40 -26.65 -3.16
CA ASP A 336 -22.51 -28.10 -3.33
C ASP A 336 -22.04 -28.49 -4.73
N LEU A 337 -20.85 -29.08 -4.83
CA LEU A 337 -20.22 -29.54 -6.07
C LEU A 337 -20.84 -30.84 -6.62
N SER A 338 -21.60 -31.57 -5.79
CA SER A 338 -22.30 -32.79 -6.22
C SER A 338 -23.63 -32.48 -6.93
N SER A 339 -24.18 -31.29 -6.68
CA SER A 339 -25.43 -30.81 -7.28
C SER A 339 -25.22 -30.32 -8.71
N LYS A 340 -26.11 -30.71 -9.62
CA LYS A 340 -26.10 -30.25 -11.03
C LYS A 340 -26.24 -28.74 -11.20
N ASN A 341 -26.79 -28.05 -10.19
CA ASN A 341 -27.03 -26.61 -10.23
C ASN A 341 -26.11 -25.81 -9.31
N PHE A 342 -25.11 -26.46 -8.68
CA PHE A 342 -24.16 -25.82 -7.75
C PHE A 342 -24.85 -24.99 -6.67
N ALA A 343 -25.83 -25.60 -5.99
CA ALA A 343 -26.62 -24.93 -4.97
C ALA A 343 -25.72 -24.31 -3.89
N MET A 344 -25.98 -23.06 -3.54
CA MET A 344 -25.18 -22.31 -2.59
C MET A 344 -25.95 -22.03 -1.31
N THR A 345 -25.36 -22.35 -0.15
CA THR A 345 -25.95 -22.14 1.17
C THR A 345 -25.05 -21.26 2.02
N ARG A 346 -25.62 -20.35 2.81
CA ARG A 346 -24.83 -19.48 3.70
C ARG A 346 -24.39 -20.28 4.93
N PHE A 347 -23.11 -20.22 5.27
CA PHE A 347 -22.56 -20.80 6.49
C PHE A 347 -22.42 -19.76 7.62
N SER A 348 -21.89 -18.57 7.30
CA SER A 348 -21.74 -17.49 8.29
C SER A 348 -23.08 -16.93 8.75
N CYS A 349 -23.07 -16.28 9.92
CA CYS A 349 -24.23 -15.55 10.43
C CYS A 349 -24.79 -14.56 9.39
N ASP A 350 -26.11 -14.54 9.22
CA ASP A 350 -26.81 -13.78 8.17
C ASP A 350 -27.26 -12.38 8.60
N SER A 351 -27.77 -12.26 9.83
CA SER A 351 -28.33 -11.02 10.39
C SER A 351 -27.81 -10.74 11.80
N ASP A 352 -27.64 -9.46 12.10
CA ASP A 352 -27.38 -8.92 13.45
C ASP A 352 -26.08 -9.43 14.13
N CYS A 353 -25.15 -9.95 13.34
CA CYS A 353 -23.78 -10.23 13.78
C CYS A 353 -22.96 -8.94 13.94
N THR A 354 -22.21 -8.86 15.03
CA THR A 354 -21.27 -7.77 15.32
C THR A 354 -19.92 -7.94 14.61
N TYR A 355 -19.73 -9.02 13.88
CA TYR A 355 -18.48 -9.40 13.23
C TYR A 355 -18.65 -9.67 11.73
N LYS A 356 -17.52 -9.92 11.04
CA LYS A 356 -17.46 -10.34 9.64
C LYS A 356 -16.47 -11.48 9.48
N ASP A 357 -16.95 -12.65 9.06
CA ASP A 357 -16.09 -13.75 8.64
C ASP A 357 -15.51 -13.46 7.24
N ARG A 358 -14.24 -13.82 7.00
CA ARG A 358 -13.53 -13.49 5.75
C ARG A 358 -12.88 -14.71 5.11
N ASP A 359 -11.79 -15.19 5.69
CA ASP A 359 -11.00 -16.32 5.18
C ASP A 359 -11.38 -17.61 5.90
N MET A 360 -11.10 -18.77 5.28
CA MET A 360 -11.51 -20.06 5.81
C MET A 360 -10.57 -21.20 5.40
N SER A 361 -10.48 -22.23 6.26
CA SER A 361 -9.88 -23.50 5.87
C SER A 361 -10.50 -24.71 6.56
N PHE A 362 -10.83 -25.75 5.78
CA PHE A 362 -11.39 -27.00 6.27
C PHE A 362 -10.34 -27.86 6.97
N SER A 363 -10.69 -28.46 8.12
CA SER A 363 -9.83 -29.46 8.73
C SER A 363 -9.80 -30.74 7.87
N PRO A 364 -8.63 -31.39 7.69
CA PRO A 364 -8.53 -32.61 6.88
C PRO A 364 -9.42 -33.77 7.34
N ASP A 365 -9.76 -33.83 8.63
CA ASP A 365 -10.69 -34.81 9.18
C ASP A 365 -12.18 -34.50 8.95
N GLY A 366 -12.50 -33.37 8.32
CA GLY A 366 -13.86 -32.96 7.96
C GLY A 366 -14.75 -32.57 9.13
N LYS A 367 -14.20 -32.38 10.34
CA LYS A 367 -14.99 -32.04 11.54
C LYS A 367 -15.10 -30.53 11.78
N TYR A 368 -14.12 -29.76 11.34
CA TYR A 368 -14.00 -28.34 11.64
C TYR A 368 -13.77 -27.49 10.39
N ILE A 369 -14.07 -26.21 10.54
CA ILE A 369 -13.59 -25.16 9.66
C ILE A 369 -12.97 -24.06 10.53
N ALA A 370 -11.74 -23.69 10.23
CA ALA A 370 -11.09 -22.51 10.80
C ALA A 370 -11.52 -21.29 9.96
N VAL A 371 -11.84 -20.18 10.63
CA VAL A 371 -12.36 -18.97 9.99
C VAL A 371 -11.67 -17.74 10.57
N SER A 372 -11.22 -16.82 9.72
CA SER A 372 -10.83 -15.48 10.17
C SER A 372 -12.07 -14.62 10.35
N ARG A 373 -12.18 -13.96 11.51
CA ARG A 373 -13.32 -13.13 11.89
C ARG A 373 -12.84 -11.77 12.35
N ARG A 374 -13.30 -10.75 11.63
CA ARG A 374 -13.02 -9.35 11.89
C ARG A 374 -14.14 -8.73 12.70
N ILE A 375 -13.81 -8.14 13.85
CA ILE A 375 -14.79 -7.41 14.68
C ILE A 375 -14.81 -5.94 14.29
N ASN A 376 -13.64 -5.36 14.05
CA ASN A 376 -13.48 -4.00 13.54
C ASN A 376 -12.26 -3.95 12.60
N ARG A 377 -11.94 -2.80 12.02
CA ARG A 377 -10.87 -2.68 11.01
C ARG A 377 -9.44 -2.93 11.53
N LEU A 378 -9.25 -3.01 12.86
CA LEU A 378 -7.98 -3.15 13.56
C LEU A 378 -7.86 -4.46 14.37
N SER A 379 -8.87 -5.35 14.31
CA SER A 379 -8.88 -6.61 15.07
C SER A 379 -9.55 -7.73 14.25
N GLU A 380 -8.78 -8.77 13.93
CA GLU A 380 -9.21 -9.96 13.21
C GLU A 380 -8.54 -11.21 13.80
N ASN A 381 -9.35 -12.18 14.25
CA ASN A 381 -8.89 -13.38 14.94
C ASN A 381 -9.39 -14.66 14.28
N ILE A 382 -8.75 -15.79 14.58
CA ILE A 382 -9.14 -17.11 14.07
C ILE A 382 -10.11 -17.78 15.05
N TYR A 383 -11.20 -18.31 14.50
CA TYR A 383 -12.20 -19.10 15.21
C TYR A 383 -12.29 -20.49 14.60
N LEU A 384 -12.41 -21.50 15.46
CA LEU A 384 -12.65 -22.87 15.09
C LEU A 384 -14.14 -23.19 15.23
N ILE A 385 -14.76 -23.65 14.15
CA ILE A 385 -16.19 -23.93 14.12
C ILE A 385 -16.41 -25.41 13.80
N LYS A 386 -17.14 -26.11 14.67
CA LYS A 386 -17.58 -27.49 14.40
C LYS A 386 -18.61 -27.49 13.28
N LEU A 387 -18.35 -28.21 12.18
CA LEU A 387 -19.18 -28.14 10.98
C LEU A 387 -20.62 -28.59 11.22
N VAL A 388 -20.81 -29.65 12.02
CA VAL A 388 -22.12 -30.24 12.33
C VAL A 388 -22.88 -29.40 13.36
N THR A 389 -22.26 -29.11 14.51
CA THR A 389 -22.96 -28.47 15.64
C THR A 389 -22.95 -26.95 15.61
N LYS A 390 -22.11 -26.34 14.76
CA LYS A 390 -21.83 -24.88 14.70
C LYS A 390 -21.27 -24.27 15.99
N VAL A 391 -20.88 -25.11 16.96
CA VAL A 391 -20.17 -24.65 18.15
C VAL A 391 -18.88 -23.96 17.70
N THR A 392 -18.68 -22.74 18.19
CA THR A 392 -17.61 -21.84 17.78
C THR A 392 -16.70 -21.57 18.97
N GLU A 393 -15.39 -21.70 18.77
CA GLU A 393 -14.35 -21.45 19.77
C GLU A 393 -13.31 -20.50 19.18
N GLN A 394 -12.87 -19.49 19.93
CA GLN A 394 -11.81 -18.58 19.50
C GLN A 394 -10.43 -19.23 19.70
N LEU A 395 -9.57 -19.18 18.68
CA LEU A 395 -8.22 -19.75 18.71
C LEU A 395 -7.14 -18.71 18.98
N THR A 396 -7.28 -17.52 18.42
CA THR A 396 -6.28 -16.44 18.55
C THR A 396 -6.89 -15.21 19.20
N PHE A 397 -6.03 -14.40 19.80
CA PHE A 397 -6.38 -13.16 20.50
C PHE A 397 -5.37 -12.09 20.10
N ASP A 398 -5.81 -10.83 20.10
CA ASP A 398 -4.97 -9.65 19.87
C ASP A 398 -4.23 -9.64 18.51
N GLU A 399 -4.76 -10.32 17.51
CA GLU A 399 -4.25 -10.26 16.14
C GLU A 399 -4.90 -9.08 15.38
N GLU A 400 -4.11 -8.36 14.57
CA GLU A 400 -4.59 -7.18 13.83
C GLU A 400 -5.26 -7.57 12.50
N ASP A 401 -4.53 -8.32 11.67
CA ASP A 401 -5.04 -8.91 10.42
C ASP A 401 -4.55 -10.35 10.28
N ILE A 402 -5.45 -11.24 9.84
CA ILE A 402 -5.09 -12.62 9.50
C ILE A 402 -4.90 -12.69 8.00
N VAL A 403 -3.67 -12.97 7.59
CA VAL A 403 -3.27 -13.01 6.18
C VAL A 403 -3.07 -14.45 5.72
N GLY A 404 -4.05 -15.30 5.99
CA GLY A 404 -4.12 -16.69 5.54
C GLY A 404 -3.85 -17.74 6.62
N MET A 405 -4.39 -18.93 6.39
CA MET A 405 -4.25 -20.10 7.25
C MET A 405 -4.37 -21.39 6.44
N SER A 406 -3.75 -22.47 6.93
CA SER A 406 -3.85 -23.79 6.32
C SER A 406 -3.62 -24.89 7.37
N TRP A 407 -4.28 -26.02 7.20
CA TRP A 407 -4.17 -27.15 8.12
C TRP A 407 -3.02 -28.08 7.74
N PHE A 408 -2.35 -28.62 8.76
CA PHE A 408 -1.54 -29.82 8.59
C PHE A 408 -2.45 -31.05 8.47
N GLY A 409 -1.97 -32.07 7.75
CA GLY A 409 -2.74 -33.28 7.41
C GLY A 409 -3.25 -34.10 8.60
N ASP A 410 -2.67 -33.91 9.79
CA ASP A 410 -3.07 -34.60 11.02
C ASP A 410 -4.33 -33.99 11.68
N SER A 411 -4.81 -32.83 11.21
CA SER A 411 -5.89 -32.05 11.83
C SER A 411 -5.62 -31.64 13.29
N GLN A 412 -4.36 -31.70 13.74
CA GLN A 412 -3.95 -31.30 15.09
C GLN A 412 -3.33 -29.91 15.10
N LYS A 413 -2.76 -29.47 13.97
CA LYS A 413 -2.08 -28.19 13.87
C LYS A 413 -2.63 -27.34 12.73
N LEU A 414 -2.69 -26.03 12.98
CA LEU A 414 -3.02 -25.01 11.98
C LEU A 414 -1.82 -24.07 11.85
N VAL A 415 -1.30 -23.91 10.63
CA VAL A 415 -0.36 -22.82 10.31
C VAL A 415 -1.16 -21.61 9.89
N PHE A 416 -0.79 -20.44 10.39
CA PHE A 416 -1.42 -19.19 9.99
C PHE A 416 -0.41 -18.05 9.96
N ALA A 417 -0.79 -16.99 9.27
CA ALA A 417 -0.03 -15.77 9.20
C ALA A 417 -0.86 -14.61 9.80
N ALA A 418 -0.21 -13.79 10.61
CA ALA A 418 -0.79 -12.56 11.12
C ALA A 418 0.08 -11.37 10.72
N GLN A 419 -0.57 -10.29 10.31
CA GLN A 419 0.07 -9.00 10.11
C GLN A 419 -0.11 -8.18 11.38
N ARG A 420 0.99 -7.61 11.89
CA ARG A 420 1.01 -6.71 13.03
C ARG A 420 1.96 -5.55 12.75
N ALA A 421 1.47 -4.32 12.85
CA ALA A 421 2.23 -3.13 12.50
C ALA A 421 2.91 -3.24 11.12
N ASP A 422 2.15 -3.75 10.14
CA ASP A 422 2.57 -4.02 8.75
C ASP A 422 3.68 -5.05 8.55
N ASN A 423 4.21 -5.60 9.65
CA ASN A 423 5.08 -6.76 9.66
C ASN A 423 4.26 -8.04 9.62
N ARG A 424 4.76 -9.07 8.93
CA ARG A 424 4.05 -10.32 8.69
C ARG A 424 4.78 -11.48 9.38
N PHE A 425 4.05 -12.19 10.23
CA PHE A 425 4.57 -13.22 11.11
C PHE A 425 3.84 -14.54 10.88
N GLY A 426 4.62 -15.62 10.82
CA GLY A 426 4.10 -16.98 10.74
C GLY A 426 4.01 -17.64 12.10
N PHE A 427 2.92 -18.37 12.32
CA PHE A 427 2.67 -19.13 13.53
C PHE A 427 2.12 -20.51 13.21
N VAL A 428 2.37 -21.45 14.11
CA VAL A 428 1.62 -22.71 14.19
C VAL A 428 0.92 -22.75 15.53
N ILE A 429 -0.35 -23.14 15.53
CA ILE A 429 -1.12 -23.40 16.73
C ILE A 429 -1.55 -24.86 16.78
N ASP A 430 -1.30 -25.50 17.91
CA ASP A 430 -1.81 -26.83 18.23
C ASP A 430 -3.26 -26.70 18.73
N ILE A 431 -4.17 -27.44 18.11
CA ILE A 431 -5.61 -27.30 18.33
C ILE A 431 -6.03 -27.83 19.70
N GLN A 432 -5.35 -28.85 20.23
CA GLN A 432 -5.74 -29.44 21.52
C GLN A 432 -5.17 -28.65 22.70
N SER A 433 -3.86 -28.41 22.68
CA SER A 433 -3.13 -27.71 23.75
C SER A 433 -3.29 -26.19 23.70
N ARG A 434 -3.70 -25.64 22.53
CA ARG A 434 -3.77 -24.20 22.25
C ARG A 434 -2.42 -23.48 22.29
N VAL A 435 -1.32 -24.23 22.28
CA VAL A 435 0.03 -23.67 22.26
C VAL A 435 0.30 -23.08 20.88
N LYS A 436 0.67 -21.79 20.86
CA LYS A 436 1.08 -21.05 19.67
C LYS A 436 2.61 -20.93 19.63
N GLN A 437 3.22 -21.34 18.52
CA GLN A 437 4.65 -21.26 18.24
C GLN A 437 4.90 -20.35 17.03
N ALA A 438 5.90 -19.47 17.11
CA ALA A 438 6.32 -18.64 15.98
C ALA A 438 7.26 -19.40 15.04
N LEU A 439 7.15 -19.17 13.72
CA LEU A 439 7.94 -19.84 12.69
C LEU A 439 9.25 -19.14 12.32
N ASN A 440 9.52 -17.94 12.86
CA ASN A 440 10.71 -17.12 12.56
C ASN A 440 10.98 -16.96 11.03
N LEU A 441 9.93 -16.85 10.22
CA LEU A 441 10.01 -16.61 8.78
C LEU A 441 9.66 -15.15 8.46
N THR A 442 10.45 -14.49 7.62
CA THR A 442 10.25 -13.11 7.19
C THR A 442 9.10 -12.98 6.19
N GLY A 443 8.33 -11.89 6.30
CA GLY A 443 7.28 -11.55 5.33
C GLY A 443 6.17 -12.59 5.19
N PHE A 444 6.02 -13.50 6.16
CA PHE A 444 5.24 -14.72 6.02
C PHE A 444 3.74 -14.45 5.88
N SER A 445 3.15 -14.85 4.75
CA SER A 445 1.73 -14.66 4.46
C SER A 445 1.17 -15.77 3.58
N TYR A 446 -0.14 -15.94 3.63
CA TYR A 446 -0.95 -16.91 2.88
C TYR A 446 -0.33 -18.31 2.83
N PRO A 447 -0.07 -18.94 3.99
CA PRO A 447 0.45 -20.30 4.03
C PRO A 447 -0.53 -21.29 3.39
N SER A 448 0.02 -22.30 2.72
CA SER A 448 -0.75 -23.34 2.04
C SER A 448 0.00 -24.66 2.10
N ILE A 449 -0.63 -25.68 2.67
CA ILE A 449 -0.05 -27.03 2.81
C ILE A 449 -0.48 -27.90 1.62
N ALA A 450 0.50 -28.52 0.94
CA ALA A 450 0.23 -29.56 -0.04
C ALA A 450 -0.35 -30.80 0.67
N LYS A 451 -1.60 -31.15 0.35
CA LYS A 451 -2.41 -32.09 1.16
C LYS A 451 -1.81 -33.48 1.34
N GLN A 452 -1.05 -34.00 0.36
CA GLN A 452 -0.43 -35.34 0.41
C GLN A 452 1.04 -35.28 0.81
N SER A 453 1.83 -34.41 0.17
CA SER A 453 3.27 -34.31 0.48
C SER A 453 3.58 -33.52 1.75
N GLN A 454 2.57 -32.81 2.27
CA GLN A 454 2.62 -31.98 3.47
C GLN A 454 3.58 -30.79 3.37
N GLN A 455 4.17 -30.48 2.22
CA GLN A 455 5.06 -29.32 2.06
C GLN A 455 4.31 -28.00 2.30
N LEU A 456 4.95 -27.05 3.00
CA LEU A 456 4.42 -25.72 3.25
C LEU A 456 4.89 -24.76 2.16
N TYR A 457 3.93 -24.12 1.49
CA TYR A 457 4.17 -22.99 0.61
C TYR A 457 3.67 -21.73 1.28
N TYR A 458 4.40 -20.63 1.15
CA TYR A 458 3.99 -19.35 1.70
C TYR A 458 4.44 -18.21 0.81
N GLN A 459 3.69 -17.13 0.84
CA GLN A 459 4.05 -15.87 0.24
C GLN A 459 4.96 -15.09 1.19
N GLU A 460 6.16 -14.77 0.75
CA GLU A 460 6.99 -13.74 1.37
C GLU A 460 6.60 -12.40 0.77
N ARG A 461 6.04 -11.51 1.59
CA ARG A 461 5.57 -10.19 1.16
C ARG A 461 6.19 -9.12 2.04
N ILE A 462 6.85 -8.17 1.39
CA ILE A 462 7.47 -7.02 2.03
C ILE A 462 6.81 -5.75 1.48
N GLU A 463 6.34 -4.91 2.38
CA GLU A 463 5.74 -3.61 2.08
C GLU A 463 6.53 -2.56 2.84
N SER A 464 7.06 -1.57 2.11
CA SER A 464 7.74 -0.42 2.71
C SER A 464 7.01 0.85 2.29
N SER A 465 6.59 1.63 3.28
CA SER A 465 6.11 2.99 3.06
C SER A 465 7.17 3.97 3.55
N SER A 466 7.23 5.14 2.94
CA SER A 466 8.25 6.15 3.20
C SER A 466 7.61 7.53 3.14
N LEU A 467 8.17 8.46 3.91
CA LEU A 467 7.68 9.84 3.92
C LEU A 467 8.38 10.62 2.81
N PHE A 468 7.60 11.20 1.90
CA PHE A 468 8.08 11.96 0.76
C PHE A 468 7.73 13.44 0.89
N SER A 469 8.59 14.29 0.35
CA SER A 469 8.40 15.73 0.23
C SER A 469 8.34 16.15 -1.23
N LEU A 470 7.44 17.07 -1.55
CA LEU A 470 7.36 17.76 -2.82
C LEU A 470 7.41 19.27 -2.58
N GLN A 471 8.41 19.96 -3.12
CA GLN A 471 8.48 21.42 -3.09
C GLN A 471 7.49 22.01 -4.09
N LEU A 472 6.73 23.01 -3.66
CA LEU A 472 5.81 23.76 -4.50
C LEU A 472 6.43 25.11 -4.91
N ASN A 473 5.94 25.65 -6.02
CA ASN A 473 6.21 26.98 -6.55
C ASN A 473 7.70 27.37 -6.68
N ASP A 474 8.57 26.38 -6.83
CA ASP A 474 9.99 26.62 -7.05
C ASP A 474 10.27 26.99 -8.52
N VAL A 475 11.34 27.76 -8.75
CA VAL A 475 11.77 28.17 -10.10
C VAL A 475 12.14 26.94 -10.93
N ILE A 476 12.68 25.92 -10.27
CA ILE A 476 13.05 24.64 -10.86
C ILE A 476 12.05 23.60 -10.37
N ALA A 477 11.39 22.91 -11.30
CA ALA A 477 10.46 21.84 -10.95
C ALA A 477 11.18 20.75 -10.14
N SER A 478 10.76 20.56 -8.89
CA SER A 478 11.33 19.53 -8.02
C SER A 478 10.63 18.18 -8.24
N SER A 479 11.41 17.10 -8.22
CA SER A 479 10.85 15.76 -8.10
C SER A 479 10.56 15.46 -6.63
N PRO A 480 9.51 14.68 -6.31
CA PRO A 480 9.32 14.20 -4.95
C PRO A 480 10.55 13.46 -4.44
N PHE A 481 10.96 13.75 -3.20
CA PHE A 481 12.14 13.17 -2.59
C PHE A 481 11.79 12.51 -1.24
N PRO A 482 12.31 11.31 -0.93
CA PRO A 482 12.10 10.67 0.36
C PRO A 482 12.82 11.47 1.46
N VAL A 483 12.08 11.94 2.46
CA VAL A 483 12.66 12.55 3.67
C VAL A 483 12.90 11.50 4.76
N LEU A 484 12.07 10.46 4.82
CA LEU A 484 12.26 9.30 5.70
C LEU A 484 12.03 8.02 4.91
N GLN A 485 13.07 7.20 4.77
CA GLN A 485 13.03 5.90 4.09
C GLN A 485 13.89 4.88 4.84
N SER A 486 13.30 3.75 5.19
CA SER A 486 13.98 2.60 5.79
C SER A 486 13.15 1.33 5.58
N ASN A 487 13.47 0.25 6.32
CA ASN A 487 12.67 -0.98 6.38
C ASN A 487 11.43 -0.83 7.28
N PHE A 488 11.20 0.34 7.87
CA PHE A 488 10.03 0.66 8.68
C PHE A 488 8.98 1.38 7.84
N THR A 489 7.75 1.40 8.33
CA THR A 489 6.63 2.13 7.71
C THR A 489 6.52 3.54 8.27
N TYR A 490 6.09 4.48 7.44
CA TYR A 490 5.86 5.88 7.81
C TYR A 490 4.53 6.34 7.23
N GLU A 491 3.47 6.33 8.03
CA GLU A 491 2.10 6.51 7.54
C GLU A 491 1.38 7.73 8.11
N SER A 492 0.47 8.28 7.32
CA SER A 492 -0.47 9.33 7.71
C SER A 492 0.17 10.55 8.39
N PRO A 493 1.09 11.23 7.69
CA PRO A 493 1.77 12.40 8.23
C PRO A 493 0.80 13.56 8.44
N ASP A 494 1.07 14.34 9.47
CA ASP A 494 0.42 15.62 9.72
C ASP A 494 1.43 16.62 10.30
N TYR A 495 1.44 17.84 9.78
CA TYR A 495 2.42 18.87 10.14
C TYR A 495 1.82 19.94 11.05
N SER A 496 2.56 20.32 12.09
CA SER A 496 2.25 21.46 12.95
C SER A 496 3.25 22.60 12.69
N ALA A 497 2.74 23.73 12.18
CA ALA A 497 3.55 24.93 11.96
C ALA A 497 4.01 25.60 13.27
N ILE A 498 3.30 25.39 14.38
CA ILE A 498 3.63 25.96 15.69
C ILE A 498 4.92 25.35 16.24
N ASN A 499 5.09 24.05 16.05
CA ASN A 499 6.22 23.31 16.62
C ASN A 499 7.32 23.00 15.58
N ASP A 500 7.07 23.23 14.30
CA ASP A 500 7.90 22.75 13.16
C ASP A 500 8.14 21.23 13.25
N LEU A 501 7.07 20.47 13.50
CA LEU A 501 7.11 19.02 13.65
C LEU A 501 6.04 18.33 12.79
N VAL A 502 6.42 17.18 12.24
CA VAL A 502 5.53 16.24 11.59
C VAL A 502 5.25 15.11 12.58
N VAL A 503 3.98 14.76 12.77
CA VAL A 503 3.58 13.53 13.45
C VAL A 503 3.19 12.48 12.41
N PHE A 504 3.52 11.23 12.67
CA PHE A 504 3.20 10.09 11.80
C PHE A 504 3.11 8.80 12.62
N SER A 505 2.52 7.76 12.02
CA SER A 505 2.55 6.40 12.57
C SER A 505 3.78 5.68 12.03
N SER A 506 4.49 4.94 12.88
CA SER A 506 5.60 4.09 12.43
C SER A 506 5.77 2.85 13.28
N ASN A 507 6.20 1.75 12.64
CA ASN A 507 6.50 0.47 13.26
C ASN A 507 7.97 0.32 13.74
N GLU A 508 8.73 1.41 13.82
CA GLU A 508 10.12 1.46 14.29
C GLU A 508 10.37 0.77 15.64
N SER A 509 9.36 0.71 16.51
CA SER A 509 9.43 0.06 17.83
C SER A 509 9.13 -1.45 17.80
N GLY A 510 8.74 -1.99 16.64
CA GLY A 510 8.11 -3.31 16.48
C GLY A 510 6.57 -3.28 16.57
N PHE A 511 5.99 -2.17 17.01
CA PHE A 511 4.55 -1.88 17.02
C PHE A 511 4.28 -0.53 16.35
N ASP A 512 3.07 -0.36 15.81
CA ASP A 512 2.61 0.95 15.32
C ASP A 512 2.53 1.91 16.50
N GLU A 513 3.38 2.93 16.48
CA GLU A 513 3.43 3.97 17.51
C GLU A 513 3.36 5.36 16.88
N LEU A 514 3.05 6.37 17.68
CA LEU A 514 3.17 7.75 17.26
C LEU A 514 4.63 8.16 17.32
N TRP A 515 5.10 8.75 16.23
CA TRP A 515 6.42 9.33 16.12
C TRP A 515 6.31 10.77 15.65
N SER A 516 7.26 11.58 16.07
CA SER A 516 7.46 12.93 15.55
C SER A 516 8.86 13.11 15.01
N ALA A 517 9.01 13.96 14.00
CA ALA A 517 10.30 14.42 13.50
C ALA A 517 10.17 15.85 12.96
N LYS A 518 11.30 16.53 12.74
CA LYS A 518 11.33 17.73 11.91
C LYS A 518 10.96 17.40 10.47
N PRO A 519 10.51 18.38 9.65
CA PRO A 519 10.21 18.17 8.24
C PRO A 519 11.33 17.59 7.37
N ASP A 520 12.59 17.74 7.80
CA ASP A 520 13.77 17.17 7.14
C ASP A 520 14.09 15.74 7.61
N GLY A 521 13.27 15.17 8.50
CA GLY A 521 13.45 13.83 9.06
C GLY A 521 14.34 13.77 10.31
N SER A 522 14.97 14.87 10.71
CA SER A 522 15.81 14.96 11.90
C SER A 522 14.99 15.06 13.19
N ALA A 523 15.67 15.00 14.35
CA ALA A 523 15.05 15.10 15.68
C ALA A 523 13.88 14.12 15.88
N ARG A 524 14.01 12.90 15.35
CA ARG A 524 13.00 11.85 15.45
C ARG A 524 12.82 11.41 16.91
N LYS A 525 11.57 11.31 17.37
CA LYS A 525 11.19 10.91 18.73
C LYS A 525 9.93 10.05 18.69
N GLN A 526 9.96 8.93 19.42
CA GLN A 526 8.77 8.13 19.74
C GLN A 526 7.94 8.85 20.81
N LEU A 527 6.64 9.03 20.56
CA LEU A 527 5.71 9.73 21.44
C LEU A 527 4.86 8.78 22.31
N THR A 528 4.62 7.56 21.83
CA THR A 528 3.78 6.56 22.51
C THR A 528 4.45 5.20 22.62
N ASN A 529 3.97 4.37 23.54
CA ASN A 529 4.38 2.98 23.73
C ASN A 529 3.16 2.14 24.14
N LEU A 530 2.15 2.12 23.26
CA LEU A 530 0.87 1.45 23.50
C LEU A 530 0.92 -0.04 23.19
N LYS A 531 1.81 -0.48 22.29
CA LYS A 531 1.92 -1.87 21.81
C LYS A 531 0.61 -2.41 21.23
N GLN A 532 -0.15 -1.54 20.57
CA GLN A 532 -1.41 -1.85 19.91
C GLN A 532 -1.48 -1.07 18.59
N PRO A 533 -2.28 -1.50 17.61
CA PRO A 533 -2.45 -0.76 16.37
C PRO A 533 -2.90 0.66 16.65
N LEU A 534 -2.27 1.64 15.99
CA LEU A 534 -2.78 3.00 15.94
C LEU A 534 -2.68 3.56 14.53
N ARG A 535 -3.58 4.47 14.18
CA ARG A 535 -3.63 5.08 12.84
C ARG A 535 -4.14 6.51 12.86
N TYR A 536 -3.80 7.25 11.80
CA TYR A 536 -4.33 8.57 11.45
C TYR A 536 -4.12 9.65 12.52
N PRO A 537 -2.86 9.92 12.93
CA PRO A 537 -2.58 11.03 13.83
C PRO A 537 -2.90 12.38 13.18
N LYS A 538 -3.44 13.31 13.97
CA LYS A 538 -3.74 14.69 13.59
C LYS A 538 -3.42 15.67 14.70
N TRP A 539 -2.61 16.67 14.41
CA TRP A 539 -2.31 17.77 15.31
C TRP A 539 -3.54 18.63 15.58
N SER A 540 -3.67 19.11 16.81
CA SER A 540 -4.50 20.27 17.12
C SER A 540 -3.86 21.54 16.54
N HIS A 541 -4.68 22.54 16.23
CA HIS A 541 -4.22 23.79 15.64
C HIS A 541 -3.25 24.55 16.58
N ASP A 542 -3.47 24.45 17.88
CA ASP A 542 -2.60 24.97 18.95
C ASP A 542 -1.26 24.23 19.10
N GLY A 543 -1.07 23.10 18.40
CA GLY A 543 0.14 22.28 18.47
C GLY A 543 0.36 21.56 19.82
N GLN A 544 -0.61 21.55 20.74
CA GLN A 544 -0.43 20.96 22.07
C GLN A 544 -0.89 19.50 22.18
N LYS A 545 -1.66 19.02 21.20
CA LYS A 545 -2.32 17.71 21.25
C LYS A 545 -2.26 17.01 19.88
N VAL A 546 -2.28 15.68 19.92
CA VAL A 546 -2.43 14.83 18.73
C VAL A 546 -3.59 13.86 18.97
N ALA A 547 -4.60 13.89 18.09
CA ALA A 547 -5.68 12.91 18.09
C ALA A 547 -5.36 11.77 17.13
N PHE A 548 -5.69 10.54 17.50
CA PHE A 548 -5.45 9.35 16.68
C PHE A 548 -6.46 8.24 17.02
N LEU A 549 -6.51 7.18 16.22
CA LEU A 549 -7.39 6.03 16.44
C LEU A 549 -6.60 4.83 16.92
N ALA A 550 -7.15 4.08 17.86
CA ALA A 550 -6.66 2.77 18.28
C ALA A 550 -7.84 1.90 18.75
N PRO A 551 -7.67 0.56 18.87
CA PRO A 551 -8.71 -0.31 19.41
C PRO A 551 -9.18 0.09 20.81
N LEU A 552 -10.44 -0.21 21.11
CA LEU A 552 -10.95 -0.24 22.48
C LEU A 552 -10.63 -1.60 23.11
N SER A 553 -10.54 -1.64 24.43
CA SER A 553 -10.39 -2.90 25.17
C SER A 553 -11.54 -3.87 24.89
N GLU A 554 -11.24 -5.17 24.99
CA GLU A 554 -12.21 -6.28 24.84
C GLU A 554 -12.92 -6.31 23.46
N ASP A 555 -12.20 -5.94 22.40
CA ASP A 555 -12.69 -5.94 21.01
C ASP A 555 -13.98 -5.13 20.78
N ARG A 556 -14.30 -4.16 21.64
CA ARG A 556 -15.57 -3.41 21.55
C ARG A 556 -15.68 -2.48 20.35
N GLY A 557 -14.58 -2.25 19.62
CA GLY A 557 -14.52 -1.37 18.47
C GLY A 557 -13.25 -0.53 18.44
N ASP A 558 -13.30 0.67 17.88
CA ASP A 558 -12.21 1.65 17.91
C ASP A 558 -12.59 2.93 18.68
N GLY A 559 -11.58 3.57 19.26
CA GLY A 559 -11.69 4.79 20.05
C GLY A 559 -10.75 5.88 19.54
N ILE A 560 -11.12 7.12 19.81
CA ILE A 560 -10.25 8.28 19.58
C ILE A 560 -9.42 8.50 20.84
N TYR A 561 -8.10 8.51 20.68
CA TYR A 561 -7.15 8.81 21.74
C TYR A 561 -6.49 10.17 21.48
N ILE A 562 -6.14 10.86 22.56
CA ILE A 562 -5.47 12.16 22.52
C ILE A 562 -4.15 12.03 23.27
N TYR A 563 -3.04 12.28 22.58
CA TYR A 563 -1.73 12.49 23.17
C TYR A 563 -1.54 13.97 23.50
N SER A 564 -1.17 14.30 24.73
CA SER A 564 -0.86 15.67 25.14
C SER A 564 0.64 15.89 25.26
N LEU A 565 1.17 16.90 24.57
CA LEU A 565 2.58 17.26 24.64
C LEU A 565 2.98 17.82 26.02
N LYS A 566 2.03 18.43 26.74
CA LYS A 566 2.29 19.09 28.02
C LYS A 566 2.76 18.11 29.10
N ASN A 567 2.21 16.90 29.10
CA ASN A 567 2.47 15.90 30.13
C ASN A 567 2.86 14.53 29.56
N GLU A 568 3.01 14.43 28.24
CA GLU A 568 3.35 13.20 27.50
C GLU A 568 2.40 12.02 27.80
N ARG A 569 1.11 12.30 28.02
CA ARG A 569 0.10 11.27 28.32
C ARG A 569 -0.88 11.07 27.18
N VAL A 570 -1.27 9.80 27.01
CA VAL A 570 -2.37 9.38 26.15
C VAL A 570 -3.64 9.22 27.00
N THR A 571 -4.74 9.79 26.52
CA THR A 571 -6.07 9.65 27.14
C THR A 571 -7.11 9.25 26.11
N LEU A 572 -7.99 8.32 26.45
CA LEU A 572 -9.16 7.97 25.63
C LEU A 572 -10.18 9.12 25.69
N LEU A 573 -10.58 9.65 24.52
CA LEU A 573 -11.72 10.53 24.39
C LEU A 573 -13.00 9.73 24.57
N LYS A 574 -13.67 9.91 25.71
CA LYS A 574 -14.94 9.25 25.99
C LYS A 574 -16.00 9.68 24.97
N SER A 575 -16.69 8.72 24.37
CA SER A 575 -17.78 8.94 23.44
C SER A 575 -18.81 7.81 23.57
N PRO A 576 -20.07 8.02 23.14
CA PRO A 576 -21.10 6.97 23.09
C PRO A 576 -20.94 6.03 21.88
N PHE A 577 -19.92 6.24 21.05
CA PHE A 577 -19.72 5.49 19.81
C PHE A 577 -18.59 4.49 19.96
N VAL A 578 -18.65 3.42 19.17
CA VAL A 578 -17.62 2.36 19.14
C VAL A 578 -17.00 2.16 17.75
N GLN A 579 -17.43 2.98 16.78
CA GLN A 579 -16.92 2.90 15.42
C GLN A 579 -16.76 4.32 14.84
N HIS A 580 -15.52 4.78 14.85
CA HIS A 580 -15.07 6.09 14.42
C HIS A 580 -14.31 6.00 13.08
N ASN A 581 -13.94 7.15 12.55
CA ASN A 581 -13.03 7.28 11.42
C ASN A 581 -11.98 8.33 11.78
N ARG A 582 -11.10 8.68 10.83
CA ARG A 582 -9.98 9.62 11.02
C ARG A 582 -10.43 10.86 11.78
N PRO A 583 -9.81 11.19 12.93
CA PRO A 583 -10.15 12.37 13.68
C PRO A 583 -9.65 13.62 12.95
N ASN A 584 -10.29 14.75 13.22
CA ASN A 584 -9.79 16.10 12.92
C ASN A 584 -10.28 17.03 14.05
N TRP A 585 -9.90 18.30 14.08
CA TRP A 585 -10.18 19.19 15.21
C TRP A 585 -11.21 20.27 14.86
N SER A 586 -11.96 20.74 15.85
CA SER A 586 -12.61 22.05 15.75
C SER A 586 -11.54 23.14 15.70
N MET A 587 -11.85 24.30 15.11
CA MET A 587 -10.89 25.41 15.00
C MET A 587 -10.40 25.95 16.35
N ASP A 588 -11.16 25.72 17.42
CA ASP A 588 -10.81 26.14 18.79
C ASP A 588 -10.16 25.02 19.62
N ASP A 589 -9.89 23.85 19.01
CA ASP A 589 -9.28 22.66 19.63
C ASP A 589 -10.01 22.10 20.86
N LYS A 590 -11.28 22.48 21.09
CA LYS A 590 -12.11 21.96 22.20
C LYS A 590 -12.89 20.70 21.85
N GLN A 591 -13.04 20.40 20.57
CA GLN A 591 -13.79 19.25 20.08
C GLN A 591 -12.96 18.50 19.04
N VAL A 592 -13.12 17.18 19.01
CA VAL A 592 -12.64 16.34 17.90
C VAL A 592 -13.82 16.05 17.00
N ILE A 593 -13.64 16.21 15.69
CA ILE A 593 -14.61 15.78 14.67
C ILE A 593 -14.19 14.44 14.06
N SER A 594 -15.16 13.56 13.82
CA SER A 594 -14.93 12.26 13.20
C SER A 594 -16.18 11.79 12.49
N ALA A 595 -16.02 11.05 11.38
CA ALA A 595 -17.12 10.31 10.81
C ALA A 595 -17.48 9.11 11.71
N ILE A 596 -18.77 8.93 12.01
CA ILE A 596 -19.30 7.86 12.86
C ILE A 596 -20.13 6.92 12.00
N TYR A 597 -19.86 5.61 12.10
CA TYR A 597 -20.60 4.59 11.37
C TYR A 597 -21.81 4.14 12.19
N GLY A 598 -23.00 4.62 11.84
CA GLY A 598 -24.26 4.13 12.38
C GLY A 598 -24.89 3.04 11.51
N ASN A 599 -25.99 2.45 12.00
CA ASN A 599 -26.73 1.40 11.28
C ASN A 599 -27.32 1.86 9.94
N HIS A 600 -27.65 3.16 9.81
CA HIS A 600 -28.34 3.71 8.64
C HIS A 600 -27.58 4.86 7.96
N HIS A 601 -26.60 5.46 8.63
CA HIS A 601 -25.89 6.63 8.14
C HIS A 601 -24.43 6.63 8.59
N THR A 602 -23.55 7.23 7.78
CA THR A 602 -22.22 7.65 8.22
C THR A 602 -22.15 9.15 8.10
N ASP A 603 -21.92 9.85 9.21
CA ASP A 603 -21.87 11.30 9.25
C ASP A 603 -20.77 11.80 10.16
N ILE A 604 -20.34 13.03 9.97
CA ILE A 604 -19.38 13.70 10.83
C ILE A 604 -20.10 14.17 12.10
N TYR A 605 -19.53 13.85 13.25
CA TYR A 605 -19.93 14.34 14.57
C TYR A 605 -18.76 15.11 15.17
N SER A 606 -19.06 16.15 15.95
CA SER A 606 -18.12 16.69 16.92
C SER A 606 -18.34 16.04 18.28
N ILE A 607 -17.25 15.86 19.01
CA ILE A 607 -17.21 15.27 20.35
C ILE A 607 -16.38 16.21 21.22
N ASN A 608 -17.00 16.73 22.27
CA ASN A 608 -16.35 17.65 23.21
C ASN A 608 -15.39 16.90 24.13
N ILE A 609 -14.19 17.45 24.29
CA ILE A 609 -13.11 16.81 25.05
C ILE A 609 -13.34 16.89 26.56
N ALA A 610 -14.00 17.95 27.04
CA ALA A 610 -14.19 18.21 28.46
C ALA A 610 -15.36 17.40 29.06
N ASP A 611 -16.48 17.30 28.35
CA ASP A 611 -17.72 16.71 28.87
C ASP A 611 -18.29 15.55 28.04
N SER A 612 -17.62 15.18 26.93
CA SER A 612 -18.04 14.10 26.03
C SER A 612 -19.39 14.32 25.33
N SER A 613 -19.93 15.54 25.36
CA SER A 613 -21.12 15.90 24.60
C SER A 613 -20.86 15.80 23.09
N THR A 614 -21.87 15.39 22.33
CA THR A 614 -21.74 15.14 20.90
C THR A 614 -22.73 15.95 20.08
N LYS A 615 -22.31 16.47 18.92
CA LYS A 615 -23.18 17.16 17.95
C LYS A 615 -22.97 16.55 16.55
N ARG A 616 -24.05 16.17 15.87
CA ARG A 616 -24.00 15.73 14.47
C ARG A 616 -23.82 16.95 13.57
N LEU A 617 -22.82 16.92 12.68
CA LEU A 617 -22.47 18.04 11.78
C LEU A 617 -22.95 17.81 10.35
N THR A 618 -23.04 16.57 9.88
CA THR A 618 -23.55 16.24 8.52
C THR A 618 -24.78 15.34 8.59
N PHE A 619 -25.62 15.41 7.55
CA PHE A 619 -26.90 14.69 7.48
C PHE A 619 -27.12 13.99 6.13
N ASP A 620 -26.05 13.88 5.34
CA ASP A 620 -26.09 13.51 3.93
C ASP A 620 -24.95 12.57 3.51
N GLY A 621 -24.35 11.87 4.48
CA GLY A 621 -23.40 10.79 4.22
C GLY A 621 -21.97 11.29 4.02
N ALA A 622 -21.22 11.50 5.10
CA ALA A 622 -19.84 11.99 5.09
C ALA A 622 -18.81 10.91 5.46
N ARG A 623 -17.57 11.05 4.96
CA ARG A 623 -16.45 10.12 5.18
C ARG A 623 -15.27 10.74 5.92
N TYR A 624 -14.92 11.97 5.60
CA TYR A 624 -13.84 12.71 6.22
C TYR A 624 -14.10 14.21 6.08
N GLY A 625 -13.72 15.00 7.07
CA GLY A 625 -13.88 16.44 7.01
C GLY A 625 -12.85 17.19 7.83
N VAL A 626 -12.67 18.44 7.44
CA VAL A 626 -11.68 19.39 7.96
C VAL A 626 -12.39 20.71 8.18
N MET A 627 -12.28 21.27 9.39
CA MET A 627 -12.77 22.62 9.66
C MET A 627 -11.83 23.63 9.00
N VAL A 628 -12.39 24.59 8.26
CA VAL A 628 -11.63 25.66 7.59
C VAL A 628 -11.89 27.04 8.18
N SER A 629 -12.94 27.15 9.00
CA SER A 629 -13.26 28.29 9.85
C SER A 629 -14.03 27.80 11.08
N ALA A 630 -14.39 28.70 12.00
CA ALA A 630 -15.13 28.32 13.22
C ALA A 630 -16.46 27.58 12.93
N ASP A 631 -17.06 27.83 11.77
CA ASP A 631 -18.37 27.29 11.39
C ASP A 631 -18.39 26.58 10.04
N THR A 632 -17.31 26.63 9.25
CA THR A 632 -17.28 26.06 7.91
C THR A 632 -16.51 24.75 7.88
N LEU A 633 -17.18 23.70 7.41
CA LEU A 633 -16.66 22.34 7.26
C LEU A 633 -16.51 22.00 5.77
N LEU A 634 -15.30 21.62 5.36
CA LEU A 634 -15.07 20.91 4.10
C LEU A 634 -15.09 19.40 4.36
N TYR A 635 -15.75 18.64 3.50
CA TYR A 635 -15.89 17.20 3.70
C TYR A 635 -16.10 16.40 2.42
N THR A 636 -15.79 15.11 2.47
CA THR A 636 -15.97 14.14 1.39
C THR A 636 -17.11 13.16 1.70
N LYS A 637 -17.69 12.57 0.65
CA LYS A 637 -18.78 11.59 0.71
C LYS A 637 -18.39 10.33 -0.07
N ILE A 638 -19.19 9.26 0.02
CA ILE A 638 -18.98 8.06 -0.85
C ILE A 638 -19.09 8.45 -2.33
N ARG A 639 -20.08 9.29 -2.66
CA ARG A 639 -20.14 9.93 -3.96
C ARG A 639 -18.89 10.83 -4.09
N LYS A 640 -18.25 10.85 -5.25
CA LYS A 640 -17.02 11.63 -5.49
C LYS A 640 -17.29 13.14 -5.54
N GLY A 641 -16.38 13.94 -5.00
CA GLY A 641 -16.45 15.41 -4.93
C GLY A 641 -15.87 15.96 -3.62
N LEU A 642 -15.86 17.28 -3.48
CA LEU A 642 -15.62 17.98 -2.22
C LEU A 642 -16.83 18.86 -1.92
N TRP A 643 -17.31 18.82 -0.67
CA TRP A 643 -18.48 19.56 -0.21
C TRP A 643 -18.09 20.54 0.89
N GLN A 644 -18.88 21.60 1.01
CA GLN A 644 -18.77 22.62 2.04
C GLN A 644 -20.12 22.77 2.73
N LYS A 645 -20.13 23.02 4.04
CA LYS A 645 -21.33 23.47 4.75
C LYS A 645 -21.01 24.31 5.96
N ASN A 646 -21.98 25.12 6.40
CA ASN A 646 -22.00 25.63 7.75
C ASN A 646 -22.41 24.50 8.72
N ILE A 647 -21.68 24.31 9.81
CA ILE A 647 -21.94 23.24 10.80
C ILE A 647 -23.21 23.47 11.63
N ASN A 648 -23.79 24.67 11.57
CA ASN A 648 -25.04 25.00 12.24
C ASN A 648 -26.27 24.73 11.35
N ASP A 649 -26.06 24.55 10.05
CA ASP A 649 -27.13 24.23 9.12
C ASP A 649 -27.45 22.74 9.14
N VAL A 650 -28.74 22.43 9.15
CA VAL A 650 -29.24 21.03 9.06
C VAL A 650 -29.28 20.54 7.61
N GLN A 651 -29.20 21.46 6.64
CA GLN A 651 -29.26 21.15 5.22
C GLN A 651 -27.97 20.45 4.73
N ALA A 652 -28.10 19.81 3.57
CA ALA A 652 -26.98 19.22 2.85
C ALA A 652 -25.99 20.30 2.43
N GLY A 653 -24.70 19.94 2.38
CA GLY A 653 -23.66 20.88 1.96
C GLY A 653 -23.61 21.08 0.45
N ASP A 654 -23.16 22.26 0.04
CA ASP A 654 -22.91 22.61 -1.35
C ASP A 654 -21.64 21.93 -1.86
N ARG A 655 -21.65 21.53 -3.12
CA ARG A 655 -20.48 20.89 -3.74
C ARG A 655 -19.55 21.96 -4.30
N VAL A 656 -18.35 22.08 -3.71
CA VAL A 656 -17.31 23.02 -4.14
C VAL A 656 -16.46 22.46 -5.28
N ILE A 657 -16.13 21.16 -5.26
CA ILE A 657 -15.39 20.50 -6.35
C ILE A 657 -16.17 19.31 -6.89
N LYS A 658 -16.35 19.25 -8.22
CA LYS A 658 -17.06 18.16 -8.90
C LYS A 658 -16.29 16.84 -8.78
N GLY A 659 -17.01 15.72 -8.67
CA GLY A 659 -16.41 14.39 -8.52
C GLY A 659 -15.59 13.87 -9.70
N SER A 660 -15.74 14.45 -10.89
CA SER A 660 -14.86 14.18 -12.04
C SER A 660 -13.45 14.77 -11.86
N LEU A 661 -13.34 15.82 -11.04
CA LEU A 661 -12.07 16.46 -10.70
C LEU A 661 -11.51 15.91 -9.39
N PHE A 662 -12.37 15.69 -8.39
CA PHE A 662 -12.00 15.25 -7.05
C PHE A 662 -12.53 13.83 -6.77
N ASN A 663 -11.67 12.82 -6.94
CA ASN A 663 -12.05 11.41 -6.84
C ASN A 663 -11.39 10.63 -5.69
N THR A 664 -10.82 11.34 -4.72
CA THR A 664 -10.29 10.81 -3.46
C THR A 664 -11.26 11.06 -2.30
N LEU A 665 -11.11 10.27 -1.23
CA LEU A 665 -11.89 10.44 0.01
C LEU A 665 -11.08 11.06 1.14
N TYR A 666 -9.80 10.72 1.22
CA TYR A 666 -8.98 11.02 2.40
C TYR A 666 -7.61 11.66 2.06
N ALA A 667 -7.04 11.35 0.89
CA ALA A 667 -5.73 11.87 0.49
C ALA A 667 -5.84 13.31 -0.04
N TRP A 668 -6.12 14.25 0.86
CA TRP A 668 -6.17 15.68 0.60
C TRP A 668 -5.92 16.51 1.86
N THR A 669 -5.52 17.77 1.65
CA THR A 669 -5.38 18.80 2.70
C THR A 669 -5.85 20.15 2.16
N TYR A 670 -6.17 21.06 3.07
CA TYR A 670 -6.60 22.42 2.77
C TYR A 670 -5.65 23.42 3.45
N GLU A 671 -5.32 24.49 2.75
CA GLU A 671 -4.64 25.67 3.30
C GLU A 671 -5.10 26.92 2.55
N LYS A 672 -5.62 27.94 3.26
CA LYS A 672 -5.91 29.29 2.74
C LYS A 672 -6.56 29.32 1.34
N GLY A 673 -7.68 28.61 1.18
CA GLY A 673 -8.43 28.57 -0.08
C GLY A 673 -7.93 27.53 -1.10
N GLN A 674 -6.73 26.96 -0.89
CA GLN A 674 -6.16 25.92 -1.74
C GLN A 674 -6.46 24.52 -1.18
N VAL A 675 -6.79 23.60 -2.08
CA VAL A 675 -6.94 22.18 -1.78
C VAL A 675 -5.89 21.39 -2.54
N TYR A 676 -5.05 20.68 -1.82
CA TYR A 676 -4.08 19.75 -2.39
C TYR A 676 -4.60 18.33 -2.25
N TYR A 677 -4.66 17.57 -3.35
CA TYR A 677 -5.26 16.25 -3.32
C TYR A 677 -4.66 15.30 -4.35
N GLN A 678 -4.80 14.01 -4.05
CA GLN A 678 -4.50 12.93 -4.99
C GLN A 678 -5.71 12.70 -5.92
N LYS A 679 -5.46 12.67 -7.23
CA LYS A 679 -6.42 12.25 -8.25
C LYS A 679 -5.94 10.97 -8.92
N SER A 680 -6.88 10.06 -9.14
CA SER A 680 -6.62 8.80 -9.82
C SER A 680 -7.04 8.84 -11.29
N PHE A 681 -6.17 8.31 -12.14
CA PHE A 681 -6.41 8.01 -13.54
C PHE A 681 -6.24 6.50 -13.77
N ASP A 682 -6.52 6.03 -14.98
CA ASP A 682 -6.49 4.59 -15.30
C ASP A 682 -5.05 4.04 -15.33
N ASP A 683 -4.06 4.87 -15.67
CA ASP A 683 -2.66 4.49 -15.84
C ASP A 683 -1.69 5.21 -14.88
N HIS A 684 -2.17 6.15 -14.06
CA HIS A 684 -1.34 6.89 -13.10
C HIS A 684 -2.14 7.53 -11.95
N TYR A 685 -1.40 8.04 -10.95
CA TYR A 685 -1.90 8.97 -9.95
C TYR A 685 -1.32 10.36 -10.18
N GLN A 686 -2.00 11.39 -9.71
CA GLN A 686 -1.55 12.76 -9.85
C GLN A 686 -1.81 13.54 -8.57
N LEU A 687 -0.83 14.27 -8.07
CA LEU A 687 -1.06 15.32 -7.07
C LEU A 687 -1.45 16.60 -7.78
N ILE A 688 -2.47 17.27 -7.23
CA ILE A 688 -3.12 18.41 -7.85
C ILE A 688 -3.38 19.46 -6.76
N SER A 689 -3.19 20.73 -7.08
CA SER A 689 -3.75 21.85 -6.32
C SER A 689 -5.02 22.38 -6.98
N TYR A 690 -5.96 22.84 -6.17
CA TYR A 690 -7.19 23.46 -6.63
C TYR A 690 -7.51 24.69 -5.81
N ASP A 691 -7.66 25.82 -6.50
CA ASP A 691 -8.07 27.08 -5.91
C ASP A 691 -9.59 27.14 -5.86
N ILE A 692 -10.16 27.23 -4.65
CA ILE A 692 -11.62 27.22 -4.46
C ILE A 692 -12.27 28.49 -5.02
N GLU A 693 -11.60 29.64 -4.91
CA GLU A 693 -12.16 30.94 -5.31
C GLU A 693 -12.09 31.09 -6.83
N GLU A 694 -10.90 30.88 -7.39
CA GLU A 694 -10.64 31.02 -8.83
C GLU A 694 -11.14 29.80 -9.64
N LYS A 695 -11.41 28.68 -8.96
CA LYS A 695 -11.83 27.40 -9.56
C LYS A 695 -10.80 26.83 -10.54
N ILE A 696 -9.53 27.17 -10.32
CA ILE A 696 -8.40 26.75 -11.14
C ILE A 696 -7.81 25.46 -10.57
N GLN A 697 -7.61 24.46 -11.43
CA GLN A 697 -6.95 23.21 -11.08
C GLN A 697 -5.55 23.16 -11.70
N THR A 698 -4.52 22.98 -10.88
CA THR A 698 -3.12 22.93 -11.33
C THR A 698 -2.51 21.55 -11.05
N PRO A 699 -2.13 20.80 -12.09
CA PRO A 699 -1.27 19.62 -11.97
C PRO A 699 0.03 19.92 -11.23
N LEU A 700 0.39 19.12 -10.22
CA LEU A 700 1.67 19.26 -9.51
C LEU A 700 2.67 18.19 -9.95
N VAL A 701 2.33 16.92 -9.80
CA VAL A 701 3.21 15.81 -10.18
C VAL A 701 2.41 14.57 -10.58
N ARG A 702 2.88 13.89 -11.64
CA ARG A 702 2.39 12.57 -12.06
C ARG A 702 3.20 11.48 -11.35
N LEU A 703 2.51 10.54 -10.73
CA LEU A 703 3.06 9.45 -9.95
C LEU A 703 2.62 8.09 -10.50
N PRO A 704 3.45 7.03 -10.42
CA PRO A 704 3.05 5.67 -10.80
C PRO A 704 1.81 5.18 -10.04
N LEU A 705 1.07 4.24 -10.60
CA LEU A 705 0.00 3.54 -9.86
C LEU A 705 0.58 2.89 -8.59
N ASN A 706 -0.22 2.88 -7.52
CA ASN A 706 0.12 2.35 -6.19
C ASN A 706 1.27 3.05 -5.45
N SER A 707 1.84 4.14 -6.00
CA SER A 707 2.90 4.91 -5.32
C SER A 707 2.41 5.78 -4.16
N ILE A 708 1.13 6.13 -4.13
CA ILE A 708 0.47 6.88 -3.06
C ILE A 708 -0.90 6.27 -2.81
N SER A 709 -1.24 6.02 -1.55
CA SER A 709 -2.55 5.45 -1.20
C SER A 709 -3.62 6.53 -1.17
N LYS A 710 -4.80 6.24 -1.76
CA LYS A 710 -5.99 7.12 -1.69
C LYS A 710 -6.57 7.20 -0.27
N THR A 711 -6.12 6.30 0.59
CA THR A 711 -6.48 6.22 1.99
C THR A 711 -5.34 6.68 2.89
N ASP A 712 -4.30 7.33 2.38
CA ASP A 712 -3.33 8.00 3.26
C ASP A 712 -3.62 9.49 3.40
N SER A 713 -2.86 10.17 4.25
CA SER A 713 -2.91 11.61 4.45
C SER A 713 -1.89 12.32 3.58
N ILE A 714 -2.26 13.51 3.14
CA ILE A 714 -1.34 14.52 2.60
C ILE A 714 -1.36 15.67 3.61
N THR A 715 -0.23 16.30 3.86
CA THR A 715 -0.15 17.48 4.72
C THR A 715 0.68 18.58 4.07
N TYR A 716 0.33 19.83 4.34
CA TYR A 716 0.96 21.00 3.75
C TYR A 716 1.85 21.70 4.78
N LEU A 717 3.07 22.03 4.37
CA LEU A 717 4.07 22.68 5.20
C LEU A 717 4.10 24.16 4.86
N ALA A 718 3.24 24.94 5.51
CA ALA A 718 3.06 26.37 5.21
C ALA A 718 4.33 27.21 5.35
N THR A 719 5.28 26.80 6.19
CA THR A 719 6.55 27.52 6.40
C THR A 719 7.56 27.32 5.26
N LYS A 720 7.40 26.27 4.44
CA LYS A 720 8.37 25.86 3.41
C LYS A 720 7.75 25.71 2.02
N ASP A 721 6.44 25.91 1.90
CA ASP A 721 5.64 25.68 0.69
C ASP A 721 5.85 24.27 0.10
N ARG A 722 5.65 23.23 0.94
CA ARG A 722 5.85 21.82 0.55
C ARG A 722 4.64 20.96 0.87
N LEU A 723 4.47 19.88 0.12
CA LEU A 723 3.61 18.77 0.51
C LEU A 723 4.45 17.65 1.11
N LEU A 724 4.01 17.11 2.24
CA LEU A 724 4.46 15.83 2.76
C LEU A 724 3.36 14.79 2.59
N TYR A 725 3.74 13.59 2.16
CA TYR A 725 2.81 12.48 1.99
C TYR A 725 3.56 11.15 2.09
N THR A 726 2.83 10.10 2.44
CA THR A 726 3.35 8.74 2.43
C THR A 726 3.35 8.19 1.01
N SER A 727 4.50 7.70 0.58
CA SER A 727 4.66 6.95 -0.67
C SER A 727 4.98 5.49 -0.36
N SER A 728 4.39 4.58 -1.13
CA SER A 728 4.61 3.14 -1.00
C SER A 728 5.35 2.62 -2.22
N SER A 729 6.28 1.70 -2.01
CA SER A 729 6.82 0.88 -3.10
C SER A 729 5.74 -0.08 -3.59
N PHE A 730 5.79 -0.46 -4.87
CA PHE A 730 4.92 -1.54 -5.35
C PHE A 730 5.29 -2.81 -4.58
N PRO A 731 4.35 -3.47 -3.86
CA PRO A 731 4.68 -4.62 -3.03
C PRO A 731 5.36 -5.70 -3.85
N GLN A 732 6.49 -6.20 -3.34
CA GLN A 732 7.11 -7.40 -3.86
C GLN A 732 6.59 -8.59 -3.08
N ALA A 733 6.18 -9.61 -3.82
CA ALA A 733 5.76 -10.87 -3.24
C ALA A 733 6.26 -12.03 -4.10
N ASN A 734 6.94 -12.96 -3.45
CA ASN A 734 7.46 -14.21 -4.01
C ASN A 734 6.94 -15.37 -3.18
N ILE A 735 6.92 -16.57 -3.78
CA ILE A 735 6.46 -17.77 -3.09
C ILE A 735 7.66 -18.64 -2.76
N ASN A 736 7.75 -19.01 -1.49
CA ASN A 736 8.77 -19.89 -0.94
C ASN A 736 8.13 -21.21 -0.48
N MET A 737 8.95 -22.25 -0.39
CA MET A 737 8.56 -23.57 0.09
C MET A 737 9.48 -24.02 1.23
N VAL A 738 8.87 -24.66 2.23
CA VAL A 738 9.55 -25.33 3.35
C VAL A 738 9.03 -26.76 3.46
N ALA A 739 9.94 -27.72 3.62
CA ALA A 739 9.57 -29.10 3.93
C ALA A 739 8.98 -29.19 5.35
N SER A 740 7.71 -29.58 5.49
CA SER A 740 7.01 -29.48 6.79
C SER A 740 7.55 -30.34 7.92
N LYS A 741 8.20 -31.47 7.60
CA LYS A 741 8.87 -32.30 8.62
C LYS A 741 9.97 -31.55 9.37
N LYS A 742 10.46 -30.42 8.84
CA LYS A 742 11.47 -29.57 9.45
C LYS A 742 10.91 -28.35 10.21
N LEU A 743 9.58 -28.18 10.25
CA LEU A 743 8.95 -27.05 10.96
C LEU A 743 8.68 -27.35 12.45
N PHE A 744 8.92 -28.58 12.91
CA PHE A 744 8.54 -29.06 14.25
C PHE A 744 9.60 -29.93 14.91
#